data_AF-A0A2E4WPA2-F1
#
_entry.id   AF-A0A2E4WPA2-F1
#
_cell.length_a   1.000
_cell.length_b   1.000
_cell.length_c   1.000
_cell.angle_alpha   90.00
_cell.angle_beta   90.00
_cell.angle_gamma   90.00
#
_symmetry.space_group_name_H-M   'P 1'
#
loop_
_entity.id
_entity.type
_entity.pdbx_description
1 polymer ?
#
loop_
_entity_poly.entity_id
_entity_poly.type
_entity_poly.pdbx_seq_one_letter_code
_entity_poly.pdbx_strand_id
1 'polypeptide(L)'
;MDMFDLPYGMPVDDEIDVSEGAILPFENGYVTTYLGRRSTASGHRIIRAGRIVGWIAEPAKGKVLLCGKAAKDRLETLEVDQHRLVARAWTQSALGSVAEVIPEAFEHSADMRGLLGSGDSLERLLSRDLSAVLANLIVRPEVRGGIAVDSGMLIDDAGDLPSDADKLAAQVGETLAGRKAMASDLGLEGAGHWTLHTGDGSLLLAEAGDVALAIWTEADVDHGRLISQIAAVMDGQIDAMGSRGEALIDGHVVREGRGGTDAVLSMLTTAVEEGLTGHLSAGKSSKAIRVALVKGVPVAMQAPDKTDVVEAVNQLCESKRVLSLHRLPVGTILGSESGNVKDFNLGKFCEELSTTRTRSEPRQALLSQMLMQLYGFEIGLQKMRKERTKFEFAISIATPSEGLTTIETSAGIDDGLRRKLEKSELKLSDANQEIVALKVALESAQKSESVAKVNANEANKQTADVQDKIAAYNRTIDQLQLDLSTAQTNAENSEARSDRLSKRVNELEHQLSERAVELARILGDSKESAELSVKIQEMATKEAALSSDIDSHSTTLSSIRSRIEDDQRRQRMIEEQVEATRDKHRRAQGELSELEAKINDAQLSLRQIQSEAKAASERTQDDRVRLNEQENRATMIQSEMRELMDERRQVLKELGDLGARRGQAEAELSTLLDQAEALAIAHEEALSDIKEAELLRAKLSEEPLAQALLEDSMQFDGLGPVLERLEHARTLGYSVSLLDRAVERALQVIQSCVDHVATTPRHLLSNEVMSLLERQVPQTAGAVRGLARWSVQQRLEHQLGETVTSLVLDLENLLEDYDRSITMLRRIRNVLEQLEKLGAPSQQVQALLSNTRRPESLPVLARETHALIQKALDDIHLEADMRDAGSAVKLEGTTTALEELLTQLDASGFVKGEVRGALWDFKREGILPFERDTVPVGDRAPVDDITLEKMKGELIDEETAVTVKVSEITEEWEALSTPKEELIETIIEEPATFSHDDERANLEEELARLDAKWARRTDPIEVGTVTDSALDELEQSLDGIDL
;
A
#
# COMPACT_ATOMS: atom_id res chain seq x y z
N MET A 1 33.27 1.88 33.71
CA MET A 1 31.95 1.23 33.73
C MET A 1 31.89 0.66 32.34
N ASP A 2 32.02 -0.64 32.26
CA ASP A 2 32.53 -1.28 31.07
C ASP A 2 31.35 -1.81 30.26
N MET A 3 31.41 -1.70 28.94
CA MET A 3 30.38 -2.24 28.04
C MET A 3 30.20 -3.74 28.32
N PHE A 4 28.95 -4.20 28.39
CA PHE A 4 28.66 -5.61 28.58
C PHE A 4 28.90 -6.40 27.28
N ASP A 5 29.20 -7.68 27.38
CA ASP A 5 29.33 -8.53 26.20
C ASP A 5 27.97 -9.03 25.72
N LEU A 6 27.76 -9.00 24.40
CA LEU A 6 26.59 -9.62 23.78
C LEU A 6 26.67 -11.16 23.83
N PRO A 7 25.52 -11.87 23.76
CA PRO A 7 25.46 -13.32 23.83
C PRO A 7 26.35 -14.04 22.82
N TYR A 8 26.83 -15.23 23.18
CA TYR A 8 27.69 -16.01 22.29
C TYR A 8 27.01 -16.28 20.93
N GLY A 9 27.78 -16.20 19.86
CA GLY A 9 27.37 -16.53 18.49
C GLY A 9 28.49 -17.24 17.75
N MET A 10 28.21 -17.78 16.58
CA MET A 10 29.25 -18.42 15.76
C MET A 10 30.22 -17.35 15.25
N PRO A 11 31.55 -17.51 15.42
CA PRO A 11 32.50 -16.54 14.91
C PRO A 11 32.45 -16.49 13.38
N VAL A 12 32.59 -15.28 12.83
CA VAL A 12 32.69 -15.05 11.38
C VAL A 12 34.11 -14.59 11.08
N ASP A 13 34.82 -15.34 10.23
CA ASP A 13 36.24 -15.13 9.93
C ASP A 13 36.48 -14.24 8.70
N ASP A 14 35.42 -13.81 8.01
CA ASP A 14 35.48 -12.96 6.82
C ASP A 14 35.86 -11.50 7.17
N GLU A 15 36.39 -10.76 6.18
CA GLU A 15 36.64 -9.32 6.34
C GLU A 15 35.31 -8.56 6.52
N ILE A 16 35.21 -7.78 7.60
CA ILE A 16 34.00 -7.06 7.98
C ILE A 16 34.11 -5.61 7.51
N ASP A 17 33.25 -5.21 6.58
CA ASP A 17 33.05 -3.81 6.23
C ASP A 17 31.85 -3.25 6.99
N VAL A 18 32.08 -2.19 7.79
CA VAL A 18 31.06 -1.49 8.58
C VAL A 18 30.66 -0.14 7.97
N SER A 19 31.07 0.13 6.73
CA SER A 19 30.67 1.33 5.99
C SER A 19 29.15 1.40 5.79
N GLU A 20 28.62 2.62 5.71
CA GLU A 20 27.18 2.84 5.59
C GLU A 20 26.64 2.23 4.28
N GLY A 21 25.63 1.36 4.42
CA GLY A 21 25.04 0.63 3.28
C GLY A 21 25.76 -0.65 2.87
N ALA A 22 26.87 -1.02 3.54
CA ALA A 22 27.54 -2.30 3.30
C ALA A 22 26.69 -3.47 3.83
N ILE A 23 26.64 -4.55 3.04
CA ILE A 23 26.00 -5.82 3.44
C ILE A 23 27.09 -6.74 3.99
N LEU A 24 26.86 -7.22 5.21
CA LEU A 24 27.74 -8.11 5.93
C LEU A 24 27.61 -9.56 5.45
N PRO A 25 28.67 -10.38 5.57
CA PRO A 25 28.70 -11.74 5.05
C PRO A 25 27.80 -12.75 5.81
N PHE A 26 27.04 -12.29 6.81
CA PHE A 26 26.13 -13.11 7.60
C PHE A 26 24.81 -12.39 7.86
N GLU A 27 23.72 -13.16 7.92
CA GLU A 27 22.38 -12.58 7.96
C GLU A 27 22.03 -11.91 9.29
N ASN A 28 22.23 -12.59 10.42
CA ASN A 28 21.79 -12.09 11.72
C ASN A 28 22.93 -12.23 12.73
N GLY A 29 23.12 -11.25 13.63
CA GLY A 29 24.17 -11.31 14.64
C GLY A 29 24.61 -9.96 15.15
N TYR A 30 25.90 -9.84 15.48
CA TYR A 30 26.48 -8.58 15.91
C TYR A 30 27.96 -8.43 15.51
N VAL A 31 28.41 -7.18 15.43
CA VAL A 31 29.82 -6.80 15.32
C VAL A 31 30.20 -5.97 16.54
N THR A 32 31.22 -6.41 17.28
CA THR A 32 31.77 -5.67 18.41
C THR A 32 33.02 -4.93 18.01
N THR A 33 33.11 -3.68 18.43
CA THR A 33 34.28 -2.80 18.22
C THR A 33 35.13 -2.76 19.49
N TYR A 34 36.42 -3.06 19.35
CA TYR A 34 37.42 -2.92 20.41
C TYR A 34 38.45 -1.85 20.01
N LEU A 35 38.69 -0.88 20.88
CA LEU A 35 39.70 0.17 20.65
C LEU A 35 41.10 -0.29 21.06
N GLY A 36 42.06 -0.19 20.13
CA GLY A 36 43.47 -0.52 20.35
C GLY A 36 43.68 -1.94 20.87
N ARG A 37 44.22 -2.06 22.10
CA ARG A 37 44.50 -3.33 22.78
C ARG A 37 43.57 -3.62 23.96
N ARG A 38 42.44 -2.90 24.08
CA ARG A 38 41.49 -3.11 25.18
C ARG A 38 40.84 -4.48 25.07
N SER A 39 40.65 -5.13 26.22
CA SER A 39 39.87 -6.37 26.34
C SER A 39 38.37 -6.12 26.49
N THR A 40 37.97 -4.89 26.81
CA THR A 40 36.58 -4.47 26.97
C THR A 40 36.04 -3.92 25.65
N ALA A 41 34.80 -4.26 25.32
CA ALA A 41 34.11 -3.71 24.17
C ALA A 41 33.92 -2.19 24.30
N SER A 42 33.97 -1.47 23.18
CA SER A 42 33.65 -0.04 23.11
C SER A 42 32.25 0.21 22.53
N GLY A 43 31.72 -0.76 21.78
CA GLY A 43 30.33 -0.78 21.36
C GLY A 43 30.01 -1.93 20.41
N HIS A 44 28.72 -2.05 20.10
CA HIS A 44 28.13 -3.14 19.35
C HIS A 44 27.24 -2.63 18.22
N ARG A 45 27.29 -3.33 17.09
CA ARG A 45 26.36 -3.20 15.97
C ARG A 45 25.54 -4.46 15.86
N ILE A 46 24.22 -4.34 15.83
CA ILE A 46 23.27 -5.45 15.70
C ILE A 46 22.88 -5.59 14.24
N ILE A 47 22.85 -6.83 13.76
CA ILE A 47 22.76 -7.16 12.34
C ILE A 47 21.53 -8.01 12.08
N ARG A 48 20.77 -7.62 11.04
CA ARG A 48 19.59 -8.34 10.54
C ARG A 48 19.60 -8.31 9.01
N ALA A 49 19.34 -9.46 8.38
CA ALA A 49 19.40 -9.63 6.92
C ALA A 49 20.68 -9.05 6.26
N GLY A 50 21.83 -9.21 6.94
CA GLY A 50 23.13 -8.70 6.47
C GLY A 50 23.35 -7.21 6.72
N ARG A 51 22.41 -6.50 7.34
CA ARG A 51 22.47 -5.04 7.54
C ARG A 51 22.63 -4.70 9.00
N ILE A 52 23.30 -3.58 9.26
CA ILE A 52 23.35 -3.02 10.61
C ILE A 52 22.03 -2.29 10.88
N VAL A 53 21.28 -2.77 11.88
CA VAL A 53 19.95 -2.25 12.26
C VAL A 53 19.90 -1.67 13.67
N GLY A 54 20.93 -1.92 14.48
CA GLY A 54 21.02 -1.40 15.84
C GLY A 54 22.45 -1.09 16.27
N TRP A 55 22.58 -0.16 17.22
CA TRP A 55 23.85 0.35 17.72
C TRP A 55 23.80 0.57 19.24
N ILE A 56 24.87 0.19 19.92
CA ILE A 56 25.12 0.46 21.34
C ILE A 56 26.56 0.93 21.48
N ALA A 57 26.81 2.04 22.17
CA ALA A 57 28.16 2.59 22.31
C ALA A 57 28.41 3.15 23.71
N GLU A 58 29.68 3.10 24.13
CA GLU A 58 30.10 3.75 25.36
C GLU A 58 30.07 5.29 25.22
N PRO A 59 29.54 6.03 26.21
CA PRO A 59 29.46 7.48 26.13
C PRO A 59 30.86 8.11 26.19
N ALA A 60 31.03 9.29 25.59
CA ALA A 60 32.27 10.07 25.74
C ALA A 60 32.44 10.63 27.16
N LYS A 61 31.33 11.02 27.81
CA LYS A 61 31.25 11.47 29.21
C LYS A 61 29.89 11.06 29.79
N GLY A 62 29.87 10.49 30.99
CA GLY A 62 28.63 10.05 31.66
C GLY A 62 28.61 8.55 31.95
N LYS A 63 27.53 8.09 32.60
CA LYS A 63 27.32 6.67 32.95
C LYS A 63 26.21 5.99 32.12
N VAL A 64 25.55 6.74 31.23
CA VAL A 64 24.42 6.28 30.42
C VAL A 64 24.96 5.77 29.07
N LEU A 65 24.60 4.57 28.68
CA LEU A 65 24.98 4.02 27.38
C LEU A 65 24.25 4.74 26.26
N LEU A 66 24.94 4.96 25.14
CA LEU A 66 24.33 5.52 23.94
C LEU A 66 23.68 4.38 23.15
N CYS A 67 22.52 4.64 22.56
CA CYS A 67 21.81 3.71 21.69
C CYS A 67 21.26 4.40 20.43
N GLY A 68 20.87 3.61 19.42
CA GLY A 68 20.32 4.11 18.16
C GLY A 68 21.27 5.06 17.44
N LYS A 69 20.75 6.16 16.89
CA LYS A 69 21.54 7.13 16.12
C LYS A 69 22.71 7.73 16.88
N ALA A 70 22.53 8.07 18.16
CA ALA A 70 23.61 8.62 18.99
C ALA A 70 24.76 7.61 19.19
N ALA A 71 24.46 6.31 19.21
CA ALA A 71 25.47 5.26 19.25
C ALA A 71 26.15 5.03 17.90
N LYS A 72 25.40 5.16 16.80
CA LYS A 72 25.94 5.09 15.43
C LYS A 72 27.01 6.16 15.23
N ASP A 73 26.66 7.43 15.45
CA ASP A 73 27.58 8.56 15.32
C ASP A 73 28.82 8.37 16.21
N ARG A 74 28.62 7.84 17.43
CA ARG A 74 29.72 7.57 18.35
C ARG A 74 30.65 6.48 17.82
N LEU A 75 30.13 5.36 17.34
CA LEU A 75 30.94 4.27 16.82
C LEU A 75 31.75 4.69 15.58
N GLU A 76 31.15 5.48 14.68
CA GLU A 76 31.86 6.03 13.52
C GLU A 76 33.05 6.90 13.96
N THR A 77 32.91 7.72 15.01
CA THR A 77 34.05 8.49 15.54
C THR A 77 35.14 7.62 16.16
N LEU A 78 34.76 6.49 16.77
CA LEU A 78 35.70 5.58 17.44
C LEU A 78 36.48 4.72 16.45
N GLU A 79 35.91 4.42 15.29
CA GLU A 79 36.53 3.57 14.26
C GLU A 79 37.50 4.31 13.34
N VAL A 80 37.54 5.64 13.38
CA VAL A 80 38.62 6.40 12.76
C VAL A 80 39.97 6.06 13.42
N ASP A 81 39.95 5.77 14.72
CA ASP A 81 41.13 5.33 15.47
C ASP A 81 41.42 3.84 15.25
N GLN A 82 42.62 3.38 15.63
CA GLN A 82 43.00 1.97 15.50
C GLN A 82 42.04 1.07 16.32
N HIS A 83 41.24 0.27 15.61
CA HIS A 83 40.22 -0.59 16.18
C HIS A 83 40.35 -2.03 15.69
N ARG A 84 39.68 -2.96 16.38
CA ARG A 84 39.51 -4.36 16.01
C ARG A 84 38.03 -4.70 16.03
N LEU A 85 37.52 -5.22 14.91
CA LEU A 85 36.16 -5.71 14.78
C LEU A 85 36.12 -7.22 15.04
N VAL A 86 35.10 -7.67 15.76
CA VAL A 86 34.80 -9.10 15.98
C VAL A 86 33.35 -9.33 15.62
N ALA A 87 33.08 -10.08 14.55
CA ALA A 87 31.75 -10.48 14.15
C ALA A 87 31.35 -11.82 14.77
N ARG A 88 30.08 -11.92 15.15
CA ARG A 88 29.45 -13.20 15.49
C ARG A 88 28.05 -13.29 14.91
N ALA A 89 27.72 -14.45 14.36
CA ALA A 89 26.42 -14.76 13.79
C ALA A 89 25.49 -15.40 14.83
N TRP A 90 24.21 -15.08 14.72
CA TRP A 90 23.09 -15.62 15.50
C TRP A 90 22.03 -16.20 14.57
N THR A 91 21.17 -17.07 15.11
CA THR A 91 19.92 -17.42 14.45
C THR A 91 18.93 -16.25 14.54
N GLN A 92 17.91 -16.21 13.67
CA GLN A 92 16.87 -15.17 13.72
C GLN A 92 16.12 -15.14 15.06
N SER A 93 15.86 -16.31 15.66
CA SER A 93 15.23 -16.41 16.98
C SER A 93 16.12 -15.88 18.09
N ALA A 94 17.43 -16.12 18.02
CA ALA A 94 18.41 -15.60 18.96
C ALA A 94 18.52 -14.08 18.87
N LEU A 95 18.53 -13.52 17.66
CA LEU A 95 18.45 -12.07 17.45
C LEU A 95 17.15 -11.50 18.06
N GLY A 96 16.02 -12.20 17.92
CA GLY A 96 14.75 -11.85 18.57
C GLY A 96 14.84 -11.78 20.09
N SER A 97 15.45 -12.77 20.73
CA SER A 97 15.67 -12.77 22.19
C SER A 97 16.57 -11.61 22.65
N VAL A 98 17.55 -11.19 21.84
CA VAL A 98 18.38 -10.02 22.14
C VAL A 98 17.59 -8.73 21.96
N ALA A 99 16.79 -8.63 20.90
CA ALA A 99 15.93 -7.49 20.64
C ALA A 99 14.88 -7.27 21.75
N GLU A 100 14.37 -8.35 22.35
CA GLU A 100 13.47 -8.26 23.51
C GLU A 100 14.16 -7.63 24.74
N VAL A 101 15.45 -7.90 24.94
CA VAL A 101 16.19 -7.41 26.11
C VAL A 101 16.75 -6.01 25.89
N ILE A 102 17.17 -5.64 24.67
CA ILE A 102 17.71 -4.31 24.34
C ILE A 102 17.02 -3.75 23.09
N PRO A 103 15.71 -3.44 23.16
CA PRO A 103 15.01 -2.81 22.04
C PRO A 103 15.58 -1.42 21.71
N GLU A 104 16.19 -0.76 22.70
CA GLU A 104 16.75 0.59 22.56
C GLU A 104 17.90 0.66 21.55
N ALA A 105 18.57 -0.47 21.30
CA ALA A 105 19.68 -0.52 20.35
C ALA A 105 19.22 -0.23 18.92
N PHE A 106 17.97 -0.55 18.57
CA PHE A 106 17.46 -0.40 17.21
C PHE A 106 17.10 1.05 16.93
N GLU A 107 17.55 1.58 15.80
CA GLU A 107 17.23 2.96 15.40
C GLU A 107 15.75 3.10 14.99
N HIS A 108 15.17 2.03 14.43
CA HIS A 108 13.81 2.03 13.91
C HIS A 108 13.03 0.81 14.43
N SER A 109 11.81 1.02 14.91
CA SER A 109 10.94 -0.05 15.44
C SER A 109 10.58 -1.12 14.40
N ALA A 110 10.54 -0.74 13.11
CA ALA A 110 10.31 -1.69 12.01
C ALA A 110 11.38 -2.81 11.94
N ASP A 111 12.62 -2.56 12.38
CA ASP A 111 13.67 -3.58 12.40
C ASP A 111 13.50 -4.64 13.49
N MET A 112 12.58 -4.42 14.43
CA MET A 112 12.21 -5.42 15.43
C MET A 112 10.99 -6.25 15.00
N ARG A 113 10.23 -5.78 13.99
CA ARG A 113 9.02 -6.48 13.50
C ARG A 113 9.40 -7.83 12.88
N GLY A 114 8.77 -8.90 13.36
CA GLY A 114 9.05 -10.28 12.94
C GLY A 114 10.29 -10.93 13.59
N LEU A 115 10.98 -10.22 14.49
CA LEU A 115 11.99 -10.82 15.38
C LEU A 115 11.41 -11.16 16.75
N LEU A 116 10.55 -10.28 17.26
CA LEU A 116 9.78 -10.55 18.47
C LEU A 116 8.66 -11.54 18.11
N GLY A 117 8.60 -12.67 18.83
CA GLY A 117 7.48 -13.59 18.69
C GLY A 117 6.20 -12.87 19.11
N SER A 118 5.29 -12.61 18.18
CA SER A 118 3.97 -12.08 18.51
C SER A 118 3.25 -13.16 19.33
N GLY A 119 3.17 -12.99 20.65
CA GLY A 119 2.36 -13.85 21.52
C GLY A 119 3.01 -14.19 22.85
N ASP A 120 4.25 -14.68 22.90
CA ASP A 120 4.76 -15.38 24.10
C ASP A 120 4.92 -14.45 25.32
N SER A 121 5.35 -13.19 25.15
CA SER A 121 5.50 -12.25 26.27
C SER A 121 4.15 -11.73 26.80
N LEU A 122 3.15 -11.58 25.92
CA LEU A 122 1.80 -11.11 26.25
C LEU A 122 0.98 -12.22 26.88
N GLU A 123 1.01 -13.42 26.30
CA GLU A 123 0.36 -14.62 26.84
C GLU A 123 0.91 -14.94 28.23
N ARG A 124 2.24 -14.86 28.42
CA ARG A 124 2.86 -15.02 29.75
C ARG A 124 2.48 -13.93 30.74
N LEU A 125 2.13 -12.73 30.29
CA LEU A 125 1.67 -11.64 31.14
C LEU A 125 0.21 -11.82 31.53
N LEU A 126 -0.63 -12.22 30.58
CA LEU A 126 -2.07 -12.42 30.79
C LEU A 126 -2.38 -13.74 31.51
N SER A 127 -1.44 -14.69 31.51
CA SER A 127 -1.49 -15.88 32.36
C SER A 127 -1.07 -15.63 33.82
N ARG A 128 -0.68 -14.40 34.19
CA ARG A 128 -0.30 -14.01 35.57
C ARG A 128 -1.51 -13.48 36.34
N ASP A 129 -1.32 -13.28 37.64
CA ASP A 129 -2.23 -12.50 38.46
C ASP A 129 -2.26 -11.04 37.97
N LEU A 130 -3.33 -10.65 37.28
CA LEU A 130 -3.47 -9.38 36.58
C LEU A 130 -3.44 -8.18 37.55
N SER A 131 -3.89 -8.38 38.78
CA SER A 131 -3.77 -7.41 39.87
C SER A 131 -2.31 -7.05 40.16
N ALA A 132 -1.42 -8.06 40.19
CA ALA A 132 0.01 -7.84 40.37
C ALA A 132 0.67 -7.20 39.14
N VAL A 133 0.16 -7.49 37.93
CA VAL A 133 0.61 -6.84 36.70
C VAL A 133 0.27 -5.34 36.74
N LEU A 134 -0.98 -5.00 37.09
CA LEU A 134 -1.45 -3.60 37.23
C LEU A 134 -0.66 -2.83 38.30
N ALA A 135 -0.41 -3.44 39.45
CA ALA A 135 0.34 -2.79 40.53
C ALA A 135 1.76 -2.40 40.09
N ASN A 136 2.45 -3.24 39.30
CA ASN A 136 3.78 -2.92 38.79
C ASN A 136 3.77 -1.95 37.61
N LEU A 137 2.68 -1.93 36.85
CA LEU A 137 2.45 -1.01 35.74
C LEU A 137 2.37 0.44 36.21
N ILE A 138 1.61 0.69 37.28
CA ILE A 138 1.27 2.05 37.73
C ILE A 138 2.39 2.71 38.53
N VAL A 139 3.39 1.94 38.97
CA VAL A 139 4.62 2.50 39.54
C VAL A 139 5.37 3.35 38.50
N ARG A 140 5.08 3.17 37.21
CA ARG A 140 5.72 3.91 36.12
C ARG A 140 5.05 5.25 35.86
N PRO A 141 5.83 6.33 35.70
CA PRO A 141 5.28 7.67 35.47
C PRO A 141 4.54 7.78 34.13
N GLU A 142 4.88 6.95 33.13
CA GLU A 142 4.25 6.99 31.80
C GLU A 142 2.85 6.35 31.77
N VAL A 143 2.47 5.62 32.82
CA VAL A 143 1.17 4.94 32.96
C VAL A 143 0.27 5.76 33.86
N ARG A 144 -0.86 6.23 33.31
CA ARG A 144 -1.87 6.97 34.06
C ARG A 144 -2.70 6.04 34.94
N GLY A 145 -3.18 4.94 34.37
CA GLY A 145 -3.97 3.93 35.09
C GLY A 145 -4.27 2.71 34.23
N GLY A 146 -4.89 1.69 34.81
CA GLY A 146 -5.27 0.48 34.09
C GLY A 146 -6.34 -0.34 34.80
N ILE A 147 -7.03 -1.17 34.01
CA ILE A 147 -8.01 -2.14 34.50
C ILE A 147 -7.74 -3.52 33.92
N ALA A 148 -8.04 -4.55 34.71
CA ALA A 148 -8.03 -5.95 34.29
C ALA A 148 -9.48 -6.43 34.19
N VAL A 149 -9.81 -7.11 33.11
CA VAL A 149 -11.18 -7.46 32.74
C VAL A 149 -11.24 -8.93 32.32
N ASP A 150 -12.29 -9.64 32.74
CA ASP A 150 -12.66 -10.96 32.21
C ASP A 150 -14.09 -10.88 31.67
N SER A 151 -14.26 -11.10 30.37
CA SER A 151 -15.58 -11.14 29.72
C SER A 151 -16.47 -9.91 30.00
N GLY A 152 -15.85 -8.73 30.17
CA GLY A 152 -16.54 -7.47 30.51
C GLY A 152 -16.77 -7.22 32.00
N MET A 153 -16.32 -8.12 32.89
CA MET A 153 -16.33 -7.93 34.34
C MET A 153 -14.98 -7.41 34.83
N LEU A 154 -15.01 -6.42 35.71
CA LEU A 154 -13.80 -5.86 36.34
C LEU A 154 -13.19 -6.89 37.31
N ILE A 155 -11.91 -7.19 37.13
CA ILE A 155 -11.11 -8.00 38.05
C ILE A 155 -10.43 -7.08 39.08
N ASP A 156 -9.77 -6.04 38.59
CA ASP A 156 -9.04 -5.07 39.41
C ASP A 156 -8.81 -3.77 38.64
N ASP A 157 -8.64 -2.67 39.36
CA ASP A 157 -8.43 -1.33 38.84
C ASP A 157 -7.36 -0.59 39.64
N ALA A 158 -6.53 0.20 38.97
CA ALA A 158 -5.57 1.05 39.67
C ALA A 158 -5.11 2.25 38.83
N GLY A 159 -4.68 3.32 39.51
CA GLY A 159 -4.20 4.56 38.89
C GLY A 159 -5.31 5.60 38.63
N ASP A 160 -5.00 6.59 37.80
CA ASP A 160 -5.93 7.63 37.33
C ASP A 160 -6.68 7.16 36.09
N LEU A 161 -7.94 6.77 36.26
CA LEU A 161 -8.82 6.28 35.20
C LEU A 161 -9.73 7.40 34.67
N PRO A 162 -10.07 7.41 33.36
CA PRO A 162 -10.89 8.45 32.77
C PRO A 162 -12.37 8.39 33.16
N SER A 163 -12.85 7.26 33.69
CA SER A 163 -14.23 7.04 34.13
C SER A 163 -14.30 5.93 35.18
N ASP A 164 -15.52 5.61 35.64
CA ASP A 164 -15.75 4.53 36.60
C ASP A 164 -15.27 3.18 36.02
N ALA A 165 -14.48 2.44 36.80
CA ALA A 165 -13.82 1.20 36.36
C ALA A 165 -14.82 0.14 35.87
N ASP A 166 -15.99 -0.01 36.51
CA ASP A 166 -17.05 -0.95 36.10
C ASP A 166 -17.63 -0.62 34.71
N LYS A 167 -17.81 0.68 34.41
CA LYS A 167 -18.32 1.12 33.11
C LYS A 167 -17.28 0.90 32.01
N LEU A 168 -16.01 1.17 32.32
CA LEU A 168 -14.90 0.94 31.41
C LEU A 168 -14.71 -0.56 31.14
N ALA A 169 -14.85 -1.42 32.15
CA ALA A 169 -14.78 -2.87 31.96
C ALA A 169 -15.87 -3.39 31.01
N ALA A 170 -17.11 -2.91 31.16
CA ALA A 170 -18.20 -3.26 30.26
C ALA A 170 -17.94 -2.81 28.81
N GLN A 171 -17.46 -1.57 28.62
CA GLN A 171 -17.10 -1.04 27.30
C GLN A 171 -15.93 -1.81 26.68
N VAL A 172 -14.90 -2.12 27.46
CA VAL A 172 -13.77 -2.93 27.00
C VAL A 172 -14.27 -4.32 26.57
N GLY A 173 -15.14 -4.96 27.33
CA GLY A 173 -15.77 -6.24 26.96
C GLY A 173 -16.50 -6.20 25.62
N GLU A 174 -17.31 -5.16 25.37
CA GLU A 174 -18.02 -4.98 24.09
C GLU A 174 -17.03 -4.74 22.93
N THR A 175 -15.99 -3.93 23.14
CA THR A 175 -14.97 -3.69 22.11
C THR A 175 -14.16 -4.94 21.77
N LEU A 176 -13.88 -5.81 22.74
CA LEU A 176 -13.18 -7.08 22.53
C LEU A 176 -14.06 -8.05 21.73
N ALA A 177 -15.35 -8.14 22.05
CA ALA A 177 -16.29 -8.99 21.30
C ALA A 177 -16.40 -8.56 19.83
N GLY A 178 -16.51 -7.25 19.57
CA GLY A 178 -16.52 -6.70 18.21
C GLY A 178 -15.21 -6.94 17.46
N ARG A 179 -14.06 -6.82 18.16
CA ARG A 179 -12.74 -7.06 17.58
C ARG A 179 -12.47 -8.53 17.29
N LYS A 180 -12.88 -9.45 18.15
CA LYS A 180 -12.77 -10.90 17.89
C LYS A 180 -13.50 -11.30 16.61
N ALA A 181 -14.68 -10.74 16.37
CA ALA A 181 -15.42 -10.97 15.12
C ALA A 181 -14.63 -10.45 13.90
N MET A 182 -14.13 -9.21 13.97
CA MET A 182 -13.32 -8.61 12.89
C MET A 182 -12.00 -9.36 12.65
N ALA A 183 -11.34 -9.82 13.71
CA ALA A 183 -10.08 -10.57 13.62
C ALA A 183 -10.29 -11.94 12.98
N SER A 184 -11.40 -12.63 13.30
CA SER A 184 -11.79 -13.88 12.66
C SER A 184 -12.06 -13.70 11.16
N ASP A 185 -12.78 -12.63 10.77
CA ASP A 185 -13.06 -12.32 9.37
C ASP A 185 -11.79 -12.00 8.56
N LEU A 186 -10.77 -11.43 9.20
CA LEU A 186 -9.47 -11.11 8.60
C LEU A 186 -8.46 -12.27 8.66
N GLY A 187 -8.83 -13.42 9.25
CA GLY A 187 -7.93 -14.57 9.44
C GLY A 187 -6.80 -14.32 10.46
N LEU A 188 -6.98 -13.35 11.35
CA LEU A 188 -6.06 -12.99 12.42
C LEU A 188 -6.49 -13.69 13.72
N GLU A 189 -6.31 -15.01 13.80
CA GLU A 189 -6.61 -15.78 15.01
C GLU A 189 -5.42 -15.76 15.99
N GLY A 190 -5.64 -15.38 17.26
CA GLY A 190 -4.63 -15.46 18.32
C GLY A 190 -4.72 -14.37 19.39
N ALA A 191 -3.90 -14.50 20.43
CA ALA A 191 -3.70 -13.46 21.45
C ALA A 191 -3.03 -12.22 20.83
N GLY A 192 -3.57 -11.04 21.11
CA GLY A 192 -3.18 -9.81 20.43
C GLY A 192 -3.27 -8.61 21.36
N HIS A 193 -2.66 -7.50 20.94
CA HIS A 193 -2.85 -6.23 21.61
C HIS A 193 -3.18 -5.14 20.59
N TRP A 194 -3.95 -4.17 21.03
CA TRP A 194 -4.45 -3.06 20.24
C TRP A 194 -4.06 -1.78 20.93
N THR A 195 -3.53 -0.81 20.18
CA THR A 195 -3.23 0.52 20.70
C THR A 195 -4.13 1.54 20.04
N LEU A 196 -4.75 2.39 20.85
CA LEU A 196 -5.54 3.53 20.42
C LEU A 196 -4.80 4.79 20.85
N HIS A 197 -4.38 5.61 19.89
CA HIS A 197 -3.73 6.90 20.16
C HIS A 197 -4.75 8.02 20.10
N THR A 198 -4.76 8.90 21.10
CA THR A 198 -5.62 10.09 21.20
C THR A 198 -4.75 11.32 21.46
N GLY A 199 -5.31 12.53 21.30
CA GLY A 199 -4.55 13.78 21.49
C GLY A 199 -3.99 13.95 22.91
N ASP A 200 -4.66 13.38 23.92
CA ASP A 200 -4.31 13.55 25.34
C ASP A 200 -3.63 12.31 25.96
N GLY A 201 -3.38 11.26 25.17
CA GLY A 201 -2.80 10.00 25.67
C GLY A 201 -3.05 8.80 24.76
N SER A 202 -2.71 7.61 25.25
CA SER A 202 -2.99 6.37 24.52
C SER A 202 -3.56 5.26 25.40
N LEU A 203 -4.29 4.34 24.76
CA LEU A 203 -4.93 3.19 25.39
C LEU A 203 -4.39 1.92 24.76
N LEU A 204 -3.77 1.06 25.58
CA LEU A 204 -3.37 -0.29 25.22
C LEU A 204 -4.42 -1.29 25.71
N LEU A 205 -4.91 -2.12 24.80
CA LEU A 205 -5.83 -3.21 25.07
C LEU A 205 -5.15 -4.53 24.69
N ALA A 206 -4.68 -5.27 25.69
CA ALA A 206 -4.05 -6.58 25.52
C ALA A 206 -5.06 -7.69 25.82
N GLU A 207 -5.16 -8.69 24.96
CA GLU A 207 -6.14 -9.78 25.04
C GLU A 207 -5.47 -11.15 24.94
N ALA A 208 -5.93 -12.09 25.77
CA ALA A 208 -5.66 -13.52 25.62
C ALA A 208 -6.89 -14.31 26.06
N GLY A 209 -7.58 -14.93 25.10
CA GLY A 209 -8.85 -15.61 25.37
C GLY A 209 -9.91 -14.61 25.85
N ASP A 210 -10.54 -14.88 26.98
CA ASP A 210 -11.62 -14.03 27.53
C ASP A 210 -11.14 -12.98 28.53
N VAL A 211 -9.83 -12.99 28.82
CA VAL A 211 -9.16 -12.06 29.72
C VAL A 211 -8.50 -10.93 28.92
N ALA A 212 -8.64 -9.71 29.42
CA ALA A 212 -8.04 -8.52 28.84
C ALA A 212 -7.47 -7.57 29.88
N LEU A 213 -6.46 -6.82 29.46
CA LEU A 213 -5.80 -5.77 30.23
C LEU A 213 -5.88 -4.46 29.44
N ALA A 214 -6.50 -3.45 30.03
CA ALA A 214 -6.64 -2.11 29.45
C ALA A 214 -5.76 -1.12 30.23
N ILE A 215 -4.86 -0.41 29.55
CA ILE A 215 -3.87 0.47 30.18
C ILE A 215 -3.91 1.84 29.50
N TRP A 216 -4.14 2.89 30.28
CA TRP A 216 -4.04 4.28 29.86
C TRP A 216 -2.64 4.82 30.13
N THR A 217 -2.02 5.34 29.09
CA THR A 217 -0.66 5.89 29.09
C THR A 217 -0.69 7.33 28.60
N GLU A 218 0.39 8.08 28.84
CA GLU A 218 0.61 9.38 28.21
C GLU A 218 0.73 9.25 26.68
N ALA A 219 0.77 10.38 25.97
CA ALA A 219 0.93 10.38 24.52
C ALA A 219 2.31 9.80 24.12
N ASP A 220 2.36 9.12 22.96
CA ASP A 220 3.58 8.60 22.34
C ASP A 220 4.37 7.54 23.15
N VAL A 221 3.72 6.87 24.10
CA VAL A 221 4.35 5.76 24.83
C VAL A 221 4.47 4.52 23.92
N ASP A 222 5.68 3.95 23.86
CA ASP A 222 5.93 2.67 23.17
C ASP A 222 5.38 1.51 24.01
N HIS A 223 4.14 1.12 23.70
CA HIS A 223 3.42 0.03 24.36
C HIS A 223 4.12 -1.32 24.24
N GLY A 224 4.83 -1.59 23.15
CA GLY A 224 5.58 -2.82 22.98
C GLY A 224 6.74 -2.89 23.99
N ARG A 225 7.48 -1.79 24.13
CA ARG A 225 8.55 -1.67 25.11
C ARG A 225 8.04 -1.73 26.55
N LEU A 226 6.89 -1.12 26.82
CA LEU A 226 6.22 -1.17 28.12
C LEU A 226 5.87 -2.62 28.50
N ILE A 227 5.18 -3.36 27.62
CA ILE A 227 4.84 -4.78 27.79
C ILE A 227 6.10 -5.62 28.03
N SER A 228 7.13 -5.51 27.18
CA SER A 228 8.36 -6.30 27.31
C SER A 228 9.10 -6.02 28.62
N GLN A 229 9.15 -4.76 29.07
CA GLN A 229 9.81 -4.43 30.33
C GLN A 229 9.05 -4.96 31.55
N ILE A 230 7.71 -4.95 31.55
CA ILE A 230 6.91 -5.52 32.65
C ILE A 230 7.01 -7.05 32.63
N ALA A 231 6.94 -7.66 31.45
CA ALA A 231 7.17 -9.10 31.29
C ALA A 231 8.49 -9.51 31.95
N ALA A 232 9.56 -8.74 31.72
CA ALA A 232 10.89 -8.94 32.30
C ALA A 232 10.97 -8.67 33.82
N VAL A 233 10.25 -7.66 34.34
CA VAL A 233 10.24 -7.35 35.79
C VAL A 233 9.54 -8.44 36.60
N MET A 234 8.48 -9.04 36.06
CA MET A 234 7.77 -10.15 36.73
C MET A 234 8.16 -11.54 36.20
N ASP A 235 9.26 -11.64 35.44
CA ASP A 235 9.88 -12.92 35.07
C ASP A 235 10.38 -13.61 36.37
N GLY A 236 9.58 -14.54 36.90
CA GLY A 236 9.83 -15.22 38.19
C GLY A 236 8.63 -15.30 39.16
N GLN A 237 7.47 -14.69 38.86
CA GLN A 237 6.28 -14.70 39.75
C GLN A 237 5.16 -15.67 39.36
N ILE A 238 5.35 -16.52 38.35
CA ILE A 238 4.40 -17.60 38.01
C ILE A 238 4.73 -18.80 38.89
N ASP A 239 3.72 -19.46 39.49
CA ASP A 239 3.90 -20.78 40.09
C ASP A 239 4.22 -21.79 38.98
N ALA A 240 5.51 -21.90 38.64
CA ALA A 240 6.00 -22.87 37.68
C ALA A 240 5.75 -24.29 38.20
N MET A 241 5.51 -25.26 37.32
CA MET A 241 5.38 -26.65 37.76
C MET A 241 6.66 -27.09 38.47
N GLY A 242 6.54 -27.63 39.69
CA GLY A 242 7.70 -27.90 40.57
C GLY A 242 8.07 -26.75 41.52
N SER A 243 7.32 -25.63 41.49
CA SER A 243 7.43 -24.50 42.43
C SER A 243 7.44 -25.01 43.87
N ARG A 244 8.29 -24.41 44.71
CA ARG A 244 8.50 -24.80 46.12
C ARG A 244 8.99 -26.24 46.33
N GLY A 245 9.51 -26.89 45.27
CA GLY A 245 10.12 -28.21 45.33
C GLY A 245 9.15 -29.37 45.14
N GLU A 246 7.96 -29.13 44.58
CA GLU A 246 7.05 -30.20 44.14
C GLU A 246 7.71 -31.10 43.09
N ALA A 247 7.39 -32.40 43.09
CA ALA A 247 7.96 -33.34 42.12
C ALA A 247 7.40 -33.06 40.72
N LEU A 248 8.28 -32.87 39.73
CA LEU A 248 7.86 -32.79 38.33
C LEU A 248 7.13 -34.08 37.93
N ILE A 249 5.97 -33.96 37.27
CA ILE A 249 5.16 -35.09 36.80
C ILE A 249 5.95 -35.88 35.76
N ASP A 250 5.87 -37.20 35.81
CA ASP A 250 6.51 -38.06 34.81
C ASP A 250 5.78 -37.89 33.46
N GLY A 251 6.44 -37.23 32.51
CA GLY A 251 5.97 -37.05 31.14
C GLY A 251 6.27 -38.24 30.24
N HIS A 252 6.00 -38.11 28.94
CA HIS A 252 6.32 -39.12 27.93
C HIS A 252 7.84 -39.30 27.81
N VAL A 253 8.33 -40.52 27.99
CA VAL A 253 9.76 -40.83 27.87
C VAL A 253 10.17 -40.83 26.40
N VAL A 254 11.02 -39.89 26.02
CA VAL A 254 11.57 -39.75 24.67
C VAL A 254 12.78 -40.67 24.48
N ARG A 255 13.65 -40.76 25.49
CA ARG A 255 14.89 -41.55 25.41
C ARG A 255 15.32 -42.04 26.79
N GLU A 256 15.77 -43.29 26.89
CA GLU A 256 16.40 -43.85 28.10
C GLU A 256 17.81 -44.35 27.82
N GLY A 257 18.70 -44.27 28.81
CA GLY A 257 20.09 -44.70 28.67
C GLY A 257 20.81 -44.88 30.01
N ARG A 258 22.06 -45.34 29.95
CA ARG A 258 22.94 -45.40 31.14
C ARG A 258 23.50 -44.01 31.45
N GLY A 259 23.74 -43.73 32.73
CA GLY A 259 24.31 -42.48 33.20
C GLY A 259 25.80 -42.29 32.91
N GLY A 260 26.28 -41.07 33.15
CA GLY A 260 27.65 -40.64 32.88
C GLY A 260 27.67 -39.24 32.26
N THR A 261 28.79 -38.53 32.34
CA THR A 261 28.92 -37.15 31.82
C THR A 261 28.60 -37.05 30.32
N ASP A 262 29.14 -37.97 29.52
CA ASP A 262 28.93 -37.98 28.07
C ASP A 262 27.49 -38.38 27.70
N ALA A 263 26.86 -39.22 28.52
CA ALA A 263 25.47 -39.62 28.34
C ALA A 263 24.50 -38.50 28.70
N VAL A 264 24.77 -37.75 29.77
CA VAL A 264 24.03 -36.52 30.11
C VAL A 264 24.15 -35.51 28.99
N LEU A 265 25.36 -35.28 28.48
CA LEU A 265 25.57 -34.37 27.34
C LEU A 265 24.80 -34.84 26.11
N SER A 266 24.84 -36.13 25.77
CA SER A 266 24.08 -36.68 24.65
C SER A 266 22.56 -36.53 24.81
N MET A 267 22.01 -36.72 26.01
CA MET A 267 20.59 -36.50 26.28
C MET A 267 20.20 -35.02 26.15
N LEU A 268 21.07 -34.14 26.61
CA LEU A 268 20.91 -32.69 26.48
C LEU A 268 20.99 -32.23 25.01
N THR A 269 21.91 -32.78 24.22
CA THR A 269 21.97 -32.54 22.77
C THR A 269 20.67 -32.96 22.08
N THR A 270 20.17 -34.16 22.37
CA THR A 270 18.86 -34.60 21.83
C THR A 270 17.71 -33.69 22.27
N ALA A 271 17.73 -33.20 23.52
CA ALA A 271 16.69 -32.31 24.02
C ALA A 271 16.68 -30.95 23.29
N VAL A 272 17.85 -30.41 22.94
CA VAL A 272 17.99 -29.18 22.15
C VAL A 272 17.56 -29.41 20.70
N GLU A 273 18.01 -30.50 20.07
CA GLU A 273 17.63 -30.86 18.70
C GLU A 273 16.12 -31.05 18.53
N GLU A 274 15.45 -31.65 19.53
CA GLU A 274 14.00 -31.85 19.53
C GLU A 274 13.19 -30.68 20.10
N GLY A 275 13.84 -29.58 20.55
CA GLY A 275 13.15 -28.44 21.17
C GLY A 275 12.28 -28.83 22.37
N LEU A 276 12.76 -29.77 23.19
CA LEU A 276 11.94 -30.47 24.19
C LEU A 276 11.69 -29.62 25.44
N THR A 277 10.42 -29.37 25.76
CA THR A 277 10.00 -28.87 27.08
C THR A 277 9.62 -30.04 27.98
N GLY A 278 10.31 -30.18 29.11
CA GLY A 278 10.30 -31.41 29.86
C GLY A 278 11.34 -31.46 30.99
N HIS A 279 11.82 -32.67 31.30
CA HIS A 279 12.93 -32.81 32.24
C HIS A 279 13.82 -34.02 31.93
N LEU A 280 15.10 -33.92 32.24
CA LEU A 280 16.04 -35.04 32.26
C LEU A 280 16.12 -35.59 33.68
N SER A 281 15.70 -36.84 33.89
CA SER A 281 15.79 -37.51 35.19
C SER A 281 16.93 -38.53 35.25
N ALA A 282 17.71 -38.49 36.33
CA ALA A 282 18.74 -39.46 36.66
C ALA A 282 18.35 -40.27 37.90
N GLY A 283 17.97 -41.54 37.67
CA GLY A 283 17.48 -42.47 38.69
C GLY A 283 15.95 -42.59 38.68
N LYS A 284 15.43 -43.59 39.41
CA LYS A 284 13.99 -43.83 39.61
C LYS A 284 13.67 -43.62 41.09
N SER A 285 12.48 -43.09 41.44
CA SER A 285 12.01 -42.79 42.82
C SER A 285 12.33 -41.37 43.36
N SER A 286 12.05 -41.11 44.64
CA SER A 286 12.21 -39.83 45.36
C SER A 286 13.66 -39.33 45.51
N LYS A 287 14.65 -40.14 45.10
CA LYS A 287 16.08 -39.77 45.05
C LYS A 287 16.56 -39.44 43.64
N ALA A 288 15.65 -39.36 42.67
CA ALA A 288 15.98 -38.97 41.31
C ALA A 288 16.38 -37.49 41.26
N ILE A 289 17.37 -37.19 40.42
CA ILE A 289 17.73 -35.80 40.12
C ILE A 289 17.06 -35.46 38.81
N ARG A 290 16.30 -34.37 38.78
CA ARG A 290 15.60 -33.92 37.57
C ARG A 290 16.15 -32.56 37.17
N VAL A 291 16.56 -32.41 35.92
CA VAL A 291 16.90 -31.12 35.32
C VAL A 291 15.71 -30.69 34.48
N ALA A 292 15.06 -29.59 34.85
CA ALA A 292 13.95 -29.02 34.09
C ALA A 292 14.50 -28.38 32.80
N LEU A 293 13.89 -28.72 31.67
CA LEU A 293 14.29 -28.30 30.33
C LEU A 293 13.16 -27.50 29.68
N VAL A 294 13.46 -26.30 29.17
CA VAL A 294 12.54 -25.51 28.34
C VAL A 294 13.14 -25.42 26.95
N LYS A 295 12.45 -25.95 25.93
CA LYS A 295 12.98 -26.04 24.56
C LYS A 295 14.41 -26.64 24.51
N GLY A 296 14.71 -27.60 25.38
CA GLY A 296 16.02 -28.23 25.52
C GLY A 296 17.02 -27.52 26.44
N VAL A 297 16.73 -26.31 26.93
CA VAL A 297 17.64 -25.51 27.78
C VAL A 297 17.41 -25.83 29.26
N PRO A 298 18.47 -26.18 30.04
CA PRO A 298 18.37 -26.35 31.50
C PRO A 298 18.01 -25.04 32.22
N VAL A 299 16.85 -25.02 32.88
CA VAL A 299 16.36 -23.83 33.61
C VAL A 299 16.41 -24.00 35.12
N ALA A 300 16.19 -25.21 35.62
CA ALA A 300 16.24 -25.52 37.04
C ALA A 300 16.65 -26.97 37.30
N MET A 301 17.03 -27.26 38.54
CA MET A 301 17.40 -28.61 38.97
C MET A 301 16.70 -28.97 40.28
N GLN A 302 16.17 -30.19 40.32
CA GLN A 302 15.57 -30.81 41.48
C GLN A 302 16.47 -31.96 41.94
N ALA A 303 16.92 -31.91 43.19
CA ALA A 303 17.77 -32.94 43.80
C ALA A 303 17.20 -33.38 45.16
N PRO A 304 17.45 -34.62 45.61
CA PRO A 304 17.10 -35.02 46.97
C PRO A 304 17.96 -34.26 47.97
N ASP A 305 17.33 -33.68 49.00
CA ASP A 305 17.91 -32.79 50.02
C ASP A 305 18.37 -31.41 49.46
N LYS A 306 18.46 -30.38 50.33
CA LYS A 306 18.89 -29.01 49.97
C LYS A 306 20.40 -28.99 49.60
N THR A 307 20.72 -29.59 48.48
CA THR A 307 22.08 -29.78 47.97
C THR A 307 22.49 -28.62 47.07
N ASP A 308 23.78 -28.28 47.10
CA ASP A 308 24.33 -27.27 46.20
C ASP A 308 24.42 -27.81 44.76
N VAL A 309 24.47 -26.91 43.78
CA VAL A 309 24.56 -27.25 42.35
C VAL A 309 25.69 -28.26 42.06
N VAL A 310 26.85 -28.09 42.72
CA VAL A 310 28.03 -28.96 42.56
C VAL A 310 27.73 -30.41 42.93
N GLU A 311 27.06 -30.64 44.05
CA GLU A 311 26.74 -31.99 44.52
C GLU A 311 25.66 -32.64 43.65
N ALA A 312 24.65 -31.86 43.26
CA ALA A 312 23.58 -32.31 42.39
C ALA A 312 24.09 -32.69 40.98
N VAL A 313 25.01 -31.93 40.38
CA VAL A 313 25.65 -32.29 39.09
C VAL A 313 26.53 -33.54 39.23
N ASN A 314 27.26 -33.67 40.33
CA ASN A 314 28.08 -34.86 40.62
C ASN A 314 27.26 -36.16 40.71
N GLN A 315 26.06 -36.07 41.28
CA GLN A 315 25.11 -37.17 41.38
C GLN A 315 24.35 -37.41 40.06
N LEU A 316 24.02 -36.36 39.29
CA LEU A 316 23.43 -36.46 37.95
C LEU A 316 24.31 -37.29 37.01
N CYS A 317 25.63 -37.09 37.09
CA CYS A 317 26.63 -37.74 36.24
C CYS A 317 27.06 -39.14 36.71
N GLU A 318 26.37 -39.74 37.68
CA GLU A 318 26.71 -41.04 38.21
C GLU A 318 26.40 -42.17 37.21
N SER A 319 27.40 -42.97 36.84
CA SER A 319 27.28 -44.03 35.82
C SER A 319 26.32 -45.17 36.18
N LYS A 320 25.98 -45.32 37.46
CA LYS A 320 25.03 -46.31 37.96
C LYS A 320 23.57 -45.91 37.79
N ARG A 321 23.28 -44.62 37.57
CA ARG A 321 21.91 -44.12 37.40
C ARG A 321 21.44 -44.36 35.97
N VAL A 322 20.15 -44.62 35.82
CA VAL A 322 19.48 -44.65 34.51
C VAL A 322 19.01 -43.23 34.21
N LEU A 323 19.37 -42.72 33.03
CA LEU A 323 18.89 -41.44 32.52
C LEU A 323 17.63 -41.66 31.70
N SER A 324 16.60 -40.86 31.94
CA SER A 324 15.40 -40.80 31.11
C SER A 324 15.07 -39.35 30.78
N LEU A 325 14.84 -39.07 29.51
CA LEU A 325 14.42 -37.76 29.01
C LEU A 325 12.91 -37.76 28.85
N HIS A 326 12.20 -36.93 29.61
CA HIS A 326 10.74 -36.86 29.62
C HIS A 326 10.26 -35.59 28.93
N ARG A 327 9.34 -35.71 27.97
CA ARG A 327 8.59 -34.60 27.37
C ARG A 327 7.27 -34.40 28.11
N LEU A 328 6.97 -33.16 28.47
CA LEU A 328 5.72 -32.79 29.13
C LEU A 328 4.64 -32.41 28.10
N PRO A 329 3.34 -32.43 28.49
CA PRO A 329 2.26 -31.95 27.64
C PRO A 329 2.47 -30.49 27.20
N VAL A 330 1.93 -30.16 26.02
CA VAL A 330 1.95 -28.81 25.46
C VAL A 330 1.21 -27.86 26.43
N GLY A 331 1.80 -26.69 26.69
CA GLY A 331 1.28 -25.71 27.66
C GLY A 331 1.85 -25.82 29.08
N THR A 332 2.72 -26.79 29.37
CA THR A 332 3.37 -26.88 30.69
C THR A 332 4.44 -25.80 30.87
N ILE A 333 4.29 -24.95 31.90
CA ILE A 333 5.23 -23.86 32.20
C ILE A 333 6.30 -24.35 33.19
N LEU A 334 7.56 -24.32 32.76
CA LEU A 334 8.74 -24.57 33.58
C LEU A 334 9.57 -23.29 33.67
N GLY A 335 10.15 -23.03 34.83
CA GLY A 335 10.93 -21.81 35.11
C GLY A 335 12.07 -22.06 36.10
N SER A 336 12.73 -20.99 36.54
CA SER A 336 13.79 -21.07 37.57
C SER A 336 13.26 -21.65 38.89
N GLU A 337 11.98 -21.42 39.18
CA GLU A 337 11.29 -21.88 40.39
C GLU A 337 10.92 -23.38 40.36
N SER A 338 11.03 -24.05 39.20
CA SER A 338 10.69 -25.47 39.04
C SER A 338 11.63 -26.44 39.76
N GLY A 339 12.70 -25.94 40.39
CA GLY A 339 13.71 -26.72 41.09
C GLY A 339 13.80 -26.38 42.58
N ASN A 340 14.44 -27.27 43.35
CA ASN A 340 14.69 -27.05 44.79
C ASN A 340 16.16 -26.72 45.10
N VAL A 341 17.05 -26.76 44.10
CA VAL A 341 18.45 -26.35 44.21
C VAL A 341 18.53 -24.83 44.11
N LYS A 342 19.00 -24.19 45.18
CA LYS A 342 19.11 -22.73 45.26
C LYS A 342 20.17 -22.18 44.30
N ASP A 343 19.95 -20.97 43.79
CA ASP A 343 20.89 -20.21 42.94
C ASP A 343 21.38 -20.96 41.70
N PHE A 344 20.52 -21.80 41.11
CA PHE A 344 20.82 -22.45 39.83
C PHE A 344 21.12 -21.40 38.74
N ASN A 345 22.20 -21.61 38.01
CA ASN A 345 22.62 -20.77 36.89
C ASN A 345 23.18 -21.69 35.81
N LEU A 346 22.71 -21.52 34.57
CA LEU A 346 23.10 -22.36 33.44
C LEU A 346 24.61 -22.35 33.19
N GLY A 347 25.26 -21.19 33.38
CA GLY A 347 26.71 -21.07 33.26
C GLY A 347 27.45 -21.91 34.29
N LYS A 348 27.05 -21.83 35.57
CA LYS A 348 27.61 -22.66 36.65
C LYS A 348 27.35 -24.14 36.40
N PHE A 349 26.14 -24.50 35.97
CA PHE A 349 25.80 -25.88 35.62
C PHE A 349 26.71 -26.44 34.53
N CYS A 350 26.99 -25.67 33.47
CA CYS A 350 27.88 -26.09 32.39
C CYS A 350 29.35 -26.20 32.84
N GLU A 351 29.83 -25.24 33.64
CA GLU A 351 31.18 -25.29 34.24
C GLU A 351 31.35 -26.54 35.11
N GLU A 352 30.40 -26.81 36.01
CA GLU A 352 30.40 -28.00 36.85
C GLU A 352 30.27 -29.29 36.02
N LEU A 353 29.42 -29.33 35.00
CA LEU A 353 29.26 -30.52 34.14
C LEU A 353 30.55 -30.84 33.36
N SER A 354 31.31 -29.82 32.95
CA SER A 354 32.57 -29.98 32.20
C SER A 354 33.73 -30.50 33.07
N THR A 355 33.73 -30.17 34.37
CA THR A 355 34.79 -30.52 35.34
C THR A 355 34.47 -31.76 36.17
N THR A 356 33.17 -32.08 36.33
CA THR A 356 32.70 -33.23 37.11
C THR A 356 33.22 -34.54 36.53
N ARG A 357 33.95 -35.31 37.35
CA ARG A 357 34.50 -36.64 36.98
C ARG A 357 35.43 -36.64 35.76
N THR A 358 35.93 -35.47 35.32
CA THR A 358 36.91 -35.31 34.23
C THR A 358 38.22 -34.77 34.79
N ARG A 359 39.32 -35.51 34.61
CA ARG A 359 40.64 -35.14 35.18
C ARG A 359 41.60 -34.49 34.18
N SER A 360 41.24 -34.47 32.91
CA SER A 360 42.11 -34.05 31.81
C SER A 360 41.68 -32.66 31.35
N GLU A 361 42.58 -31.68 31.46
CA GLU A 361 42.38 -30.30 30.98
C GLU A 361 41.93 -30.22 29.51
N PRO A 362 42.54 -30.95 28.53
CA PRO A 362 42.06 -30.89 27.15
C PRO A 362 40.65 -31.48 27.00
N ARG A 363 40.27 -32.46 27.84
CA ARG A 363 38.90 -33.00 27.85
C ARG A 363 37.91 -32.01 28.47
N GLN A 364 38.29 -31.31 29.53
CA GLN A 364 37.47 -30.26 30.14
C GLN A 364 37.24 -29.11 29.14
N ALA A 365 38.30 -28.70 28.42
CA ALA A 365 38.21 -27.69 27.37
C ALA A 365 37.30 -28.12 26.21
N LEU A 366 37.35 -29.40 25.79
CA LEU A 366 36.46 -29.93 24.76
C LEU A 366 34.99 -29.95 25.23
N LEU A 367 34.72 -30.40 26.45
CA LEU A 367 33.37 -30.41 27.01
C LEU A 367 32.82 -28.99 27.21
N SER A 368 33.64 -28.05 27.67
CA SER A 368 33.25 -26.66 27.82
C SER A 368 32.97 -26.01 26.46
N GLN A 369 33.75 -26.32 25.42
CA GLN A 369 33.47 -25.89 24.05
C GLN A 369 32.14 -26.44 23.54
N MET A 370 31.88 -27.74 23.72
CA MET A 370 30.59 -28.35 23.32
C MET A 370 29.40 -27.71 24.06
N LEU A 371 29.53 -27.46 25.37
CA LEU A 371 28.49 -26.81 26.16
C LEU A 371 28.29 -25.34 25.78
N MET A 372 29.36 -24.63 25.41
CA MET A 372 29.26 -23.27 24.87
C MET A 372 28.59 -23.23 23.50
N GLN A 373 28.82 -24.25 22.66
CA GLN A 373 28.10 -24.37 21.39
C GLN A 373 26.59 -24.64 21.60
N LEU A 374 26.23 -25.45 22.60
CA LEU A 374 24.82 -25.77 22.90
C LEU A 374 24.09 -24.65 23.63
N TYR A 375 24.72 -24.03 24.64
CA TYR A 375 24.06 -23.14 25.59
C TYR A 375 24.72 -21.76 25.71
N GLY A 376 25.80 -21.49 24.99
CA GLY A 376 26.55 -20.24 25.13
C GLY A 376 25.71 -18.99 24.88
N PHE A 377 24.76 -19.07 23.93
CA PHE A 377 23.82 -17.98 23.67
C PHE A 377 22.95 -17.71 24.91
N GLU A 378 22.28 -18.74 25.45
CA GLU A 378 21.41 -18.61 26.63
C GLU A 378 22.16 -18.17 27.88
N ILE A 379 23.39 -18.68 28.09
CA ILE A 379 24.28 -18.22 29.16
C ILE A 379 24.60 -16.74 29.00
N GLY A 380 24.90 -16.30 27.78
CA GLY A 380 25.13 -14.90 27.44
C GLY A 380 23.89 -14.04 27.68
N LEU A 381 22.71 -14.52 27.28
CA LEU A 381 21.43 -13.83 27.48
C LEU A 381 21.12 -13.64 28.97
N GLN A 382 21.35 -14.67 29.81
CA GLN A 382 21.20 -14.55 31.27
C GLN A 382 22.16 -13.53 31.88
N LYS A 383 23.40 -13.45 31.40
CA LYS A 383 24.37 -12.42 31.83
C LYS A 383 23.91 -11.02 31.41
N MET A 384 23.51 -10.87 30.15
CA MET A 384 23.02 -9.62 29.59
C MET A 384 21.78 -9.11 30.34
N ARG A 385 20.82 -9.97 30.68
CA ARG A 385 19.65 -9.59 31.52
C ARG A 385 20.06 -9.07 32.90
N LYS A 386 21.06 -9.69 33.54
CA LYS A 386 21.62 -9.25 34.84
C LYS A 386 22.44 -7.98 34.74
N GLU A 387 23.04 -7.71 33.60
CA GLU A 387 23.83 -6.50 33.37
C GLU A 387 22.94 -5.34 32.98
N ARG A 388 21.87 -5.57 32.20
CA ARG A 388 20.85 -4.58 31.85
C ARG A 388 20.28 -3.87 33.08
N THR A 389 20.01 -4.58 34.18
CA THR A 389 19.49 -3.97 35.42
C THR A 389 20.43 -2.95 36.05
N LYS A 390 21.70 -2.89 35.62
CA LYS A 390 22.72 -1.95 36.09
C LYS A 390 22.85 -0.71 35.20
N PHE A 391 22.23 -0.70 34.01
CA PHE A 391 22.36 0.38 33.04
C PHE A 391 21.03 1.11 32.86
N GLU A 392 21.09 2.44 32.90
CA GLU A 392 20.00 3.30 32.48
C GLU A 392 20.19 3.64 31.00
N PHE A 393 19.13 3.53 30.21
CA PHE A 393 19.08 3.94 28.82
C PHE A 393 18.30 5.25 28.73
N ALA A 394 18.83 6.26 28.05
CA ALA A 394 18.11 7.50 27.82
C ALA A 394 16.87 7.19 26.96
N ILE A 395 15.68 7.30 27.53
CA ILE A 395 14.44 7.30 26.77
C ILE A 395 14.31 8.71 26.20
N SER A 396 14.32 8.84 24.87
CA SER A 396 13.95 10.09 24.24
C SER A 396 12.46 10.30 24.47
N ILE A 397 12.11 11.10 25.48
CA ILE A 397 10.80 11.74 25.54
C ILE A 397 10.81 12.72 24.37
N ALA A 398 9.98 12.48 23.35
CA ALA A 398 9.77 13.46 22.31
C ALA A 398 9.21 14.72 23.00
N THR A 399 9.92 15.84 22.90
CA THR A 399 9.39 17.12 23.34
C THR A 399 8.07 17.35 22.62
N PRO A 400 6.97 17.68 23.32
CA PRO A 400 5.69 17.91 22.68
C PRO A 400 5.88 18.97 21.59
N SER A 401 5.47 18.61 20.36
CA SER A 401 5.54 19.47 19.20
C SER A 401 4.88 20.81 19.53
N GLU A 402 5.69 21.88 19.62
CA GLU A 402 5.20 23.19 19.25
C GLU A 402 4.76 23.09 17.78
N GLY A 403 3.57 23.61 17.48
CA GLY A 403 2.82 23.26 16.28
C GLY A 403 3.59 23.30 14.95
N LEU A 404 3.05 22.51 14.02
CA LEU A 404 3.42 22.30 12.61
C LEU A 404 4.44 23.27 11.99
N THR A 405 5.71 23.13 12.35
CA THR A 405 6.83 23.57 11.50
C THR A 405 7.87 22.48 11.53
N THR A 406 8.03 21.84 10.36
CA THR A 406 8.84 20.63 10.12
C THR A 406 8.25 19.35 10.74
N ILE A 407 7.62 18.55 9.87
CA ILE A 407 7.38 17.12 10.13
C ILE A 407 8.78 16.53 10.36
N GLU A 408 9.11 16.19 11.61
CA GLU A 408 10.24 15.32 11.87
C GLU A 408 9.97 14.01 11.13
N THR A 409 10.84 13.67 10.19
CA THR A 409 10.78 12.45 9.38
C THR A 409 11.05 11.17 10.20
N SER A 410 10.91 11.22 11.52
CA SER A 410 10.94 10.08 12.44
C SER A 410 9.56 9.41 12.57
N ALA A 411 8.49 10.04 12.07
CA ALA A 411 7.17 9.43 11.99
C ALA A 411 7.16 8.35 10.89
N GLY A 412 7.37 7.09 11.31
CA GLY A 412 7.03 5.87 10.59
C GLY A 412 7.32 5.89 9.10
N ILE A 413 8.57 5.65 8.70
CA ILE A 413 8.87 5.21 7.33
C ILE A 413 7.92 4.06 7.02
N ASP A 414 7.05 4.24 6.02
CA ASP A 414 6.14 3.20 5.54
C ASP A 414 6.91 1.87 5.42
N ASP A 415 6.45 0.82 6.10
CA ASP A 415 7.07 -0.51 6.04
C ASP A 415 7.30 -0.98 4.61
N GLY A 416 6.41 -0.55 3.69
CA GLY A 416 6.54 -0.80 2.26
C GLY A 416 7.74 -0.08 1.61
N LEU A 417 8.01 1.17 1.98
CA LEU A 417 9.16 1.93 1.48
C LEU A 417 10.47 1.33 1.99
N ARG A 418 10.50 0.89 3.24
CA ARG A 418 11.68 0.26 3.81
C ARG A 418 11.99 -1.10 3.20
N ARG A 419 10.98 -1.95 2.98
CA ARG A 419 11.15 -3.23 2.27
C ARG A 419 11.57 -3.02 0.80
N LYS A 420 11.07 -1.96 0.15
CA LYS A 420 11.50 -1.59 -1.21
C LYS A 420 12.95 -1.14 -1.23
N LEU A 421 13.35 -0.30 -0.27
CA LEU A 421 14.73 0.13 -0.08
C LEU A 421 15.65 -1.08 0.18
N GLU A 422 15.20 -2.00 1.03
CA GLU A 422 15.92 -3.24 1.33
C GLU A 422 16.13 -4.10 0.07
N LYS A 423 15.05 -4.31 -0.69
CA LYS A 423 15.11 -5.05 -1.95
C LYS A 423 16.00 -4.35 -2.98
N SER A 424 16.01 -3.01 -3.03
CA SER A 424 16.85 -2.27 -3.97
C SER A 424 18.33 -2.33 -3.62
N GLU A 425 18.68 -2.23 -2.34
CA GLU A 425 20.07 -2.29 -1.88
C GLU A 425 20.64 -3.71 -2.00
N LEU A 426 19.85 -4.76 -1.74
CA LEU A 426 20.26 -6.15 -2.01
C LEU A 426 20.61 -6.33 -3.50
N LYS A 427 19.73 -5.90 -4.39
CA LYS A 427 19.99 -5.92 -5.84
C LYS A 427 21.24 -5.11 -6.23
N LEU A 428 21.47 -3.97 -5.57
CA LEU A 428 22.62 -3.12 -5.83
C LEU A 428 23.92 -3.82 -5.38
N SER A 429 23.91 -4.47 -4.21
CA SER A 429 25.04 -5.28 -3.74
C SER A 429 25.33 -6.46 -4.66
N ASP A 430 24.33 -7.23 -5.06
CA ASP A 430 24.48 -8.37 -5.98
C ASP A 430 25.08 -7.89 -7.31
N ALA A 431 24.54 -6.81 -7.87
CA ALA A 431 25.07 -6.20 -9.09
C ALA A 431 26.52 -5.71 -8.92
N ASN A 432 26.86 -5.12 -7.77
CA ASN A 432 28.23 -4.68 -7.49
C ASN A 432 29.20 -5.86 -7.37
N GLN A 433 28.81 -6.95 -6.72
CA GLN A 433 29.62 -8.18 -6.63
C GLN A 433 29.84 -8.79 -8.01
N GLU A 434 28.78 -8.86 -8.83
CA GLU A 434 28.89 -9.31 -10.23
C GLU A 434 29.83 -8.41 -11.04
N ILE A 435 29.75 -7.08 -10.89
CA ILE A 435 30.66 -6.14 -11.56
C ILE A 435 32.11 -6.38 -11.15
N VAL A 436 32.37 -6.59 -9.85
CA VAL A 436 33.73 -6.87 -9.35
C VAL A 436 34.23 -8.20 -9.90
N ALA A 437 33.42 -9.26 -9.87
CA ALA A 437 33.77 -10.56 -10.41
C ALA A 437 34.07 -10.49 -11.92
N LEU A 438 33.23 -9.81 -12.68
CA LEU A 438 33.42 -9.61 -14.13
C LEU A 438 34.69 -8.78 -14.43
N LYS A 439 35.01 -7.76 -13.63
CA LYS A 439 36.25 -7.00 -13.78
C LYS A 439 37.49 -7.85 -13.51
N VAL A 440 37.49 -8.67 -12.46
CA VAL A 440 38.60 -9.59 -12.17
C VAL A 440 38.78 -10.61 -13.29
N ALA A 441 37.67 -11.18 -13.79
CA ALA A 441 37.70 -12.10 -14.92
C ALA A 441 38.25 -11.42 -16.18
N LEU A 442 37.79 -10.20 -16.50
CA LEU A 442 38.26 -9.40 -17.62
C LEU A 442 39.77 -9.11 -17.52
N GLU A 443 40.25 -8.64 -16.37
CA GLU A 443 41.68 -8.38 -16.17
C GLU A 443 42.53 -9.65 -16.29
N SER A 444 42.04 -10.78 -15.76
CA SER A 444 42.74 -12.06 -15.87
C SER A 444 42.84 -12.53 -17.31
N ALA A 445 41.78 -12.37 -18.10
CA ALA A 445 41.74 -12.70 -19.53
C ALA A 445 42.62 -11.75 -20.36
N GLN A 446 42.64 -10.44 -20.06
CA GLN A 446 43.53 -9.49 -20.73
C GLN A 446 45.01 -9.77 -20.42
N LYS A 447 45.33 -10.15 -19.18
CA LYS A 447 46.69 -10.56 -18.80
C LYS A 447 47.09 -11.85 -19.51
N SER A 448 46.21 -12.85 -19.60
CA SER A 448 46.52 -14.10 -20.32
C SER A 448 46.68 -13.87 -21.83
N GLU A 449 45.84 -13.04 -22.44
CA GLU A 449 45.94 -12.66 -23.86
C GLU A 449 47.26 -11.93 -24.16
N SER A 450 47.65 -10.96 -23.32
CA SER A 450 48.88 -10.19 -23.56
C SER A 450 50.13 -11.06 -23.39
N VAL A 451 50.17 -11.95 -22.40
CA VAL A 451 51.25 -12.93 -22.22
C VAL A 451 51.33 -13.88 -23.41
N ALA A 452 50.18 -14.40 -23.88
CA ALA A 452 50.14 -15.29 -25.04
C ALA A 452 50.63 -14.59 -26.32
N LYS A 453 50.23 -13.32 -26.56
CA LYS A 453 50.70 -12.52 -27.69
C LYS A 453 52.20 -12.25 -27.66
N VAL A 454 52.78 -11.95 -26.49
CA VAL A 454 54.22 -11.73 -26.34
C VAL A 454 54.99 -13.01 -26.66
N ASN A 455 54.54 -14.15 -26.11
CA ASN A 455 55.17 -15.45 -26.33
C ASN A 455 55.08 -15.88 -27.81
N ALA A 456 53.94 -15.67 -28.48
CA ALA A 456 53.79 -15.95 -29.90
C ALA A 456 54.73 -15.09 -30.76
N ASN A 457 54.87 -13.80 -30.44
CA ASN A 457 55.80 -12.92 -31.15
C ASN A 457 57.27 -13.33 -30.95
N GLU A 458 57.64 -13.79 -29.76
CA GLU A 458 58.99 -14.27 -29.47
C GLU A 458 59.28 -15.60 -30.19
N ALA A 459 58.33 -16.53 -30.19
CA ALA A 459 58.43 -17.79 -30.92
C ALA A 459 58.49 -17.57 -32.45
N ASN A 460 57.73 -16.61 -32.98
CA ASN A 460 57.80 -16.23 -34.40
C ASN A 460 59.18 -15.65 -34.79
N LYS A 461 59.76 -14.79 -33.92
CA LYS A 461 61.13 -14.30 -34.13
C LYS A 461 62.16 -15.43 -34.10
N GLN A 462 62.05 -16.35 -33.14
CA GLN A 462 62.94 -17.51 -33.08
C GLN A 462 62.81 -18.42 -34.31
N THR A 463 61.59 -18.60 -34.83
CA THR A 463 61.35 -19.39 -36.03
C THR A 463 61.94 -18.73 -37.28
N ALA A 464 61.80 -17.40 -37.42
CA ALA A 464 62.44 -16.63 -38.49
C ALA A 464 63.98 -16.72 -38.43
N ASP A 465 64.58 -16.55 -37.24
CA ASP A 465 66.03 -16.68 -37.05
C ASP A 465 66.55 -18.09 -37.38
N VAL A 466 65.76 -19.13 -37.11
CA VAL A 466 66.09 -20.52 -37.46
C VAL A 466 65.96 -20.74 -38.97
N GLN A 467 64.95 -20.17 -39.63
CA GLN A 467 64.81 -20.24 -41.09
C GLN A 467 65.99 -19.57 -41.81
N ASP A 468 66.42 -18.40 -41.33
CA ASP A 468 67.59 -17.70 -41.89
C ASP A 468 68.88 -18.54 -41.75
N LYS A 469 69.07 -19.20 -40.61
CA LYS A 469 70.19 -20.14 -40.41
C LYS A 469 70.11 -21.36 -41.32
N ILE A 470 68.93 -21.95 -41.50
CA ILE A 470 68.72 -23.07 -42.43
C ILE A 470 69.04 -22.63 -43.86
N ALA A 471 68.58 -21.45 -44.28
CA ALA A 471 68.87 -20.90 -45.62
C ALA A 471 70.39 -20.66 -45.81
N ALA A 472 71.09 -20.15 -44.79
CA ALA A 472 72.54 -19.98 -44.83
C ALA A 472 73.28 -21.32 -44.93
N TYR A 473 72.88 -22.33 -44.15
CA TYR A 473 73.49 -23.66 -44.23
C TYR A 473 73.24 -24.35 -45.57
N ASN A 474 72.02 -24.23 -46.13
CA ASN A 474 71.74 -24.77 -47.47
C ASN A 474 72.66 -24.14 -48.52
N ARG A 475 72.89 -22.82 -48.49
CA ARG A 475 73.85 -22.17 -49.39
C ARG A 475 75.27 -22.72 -49.24
N THR A 476 75.71 -22.99 -48.00
CA THR A 476 77.04 -23.59 -47.77
C THR A 476 77.12 -25.03 -48.27
N ILE A 477 76.04 -25.80 -48.16
CA ILE A 477 75.97 -27.17 -48.69
C ILE A 477 76.01 -27.15 -50.21
N ASP A 478 75.23 -26.28 -50.86
CA ASP A 478 75.22 -26.14 -52.31
C ASP A 478 76.61 -25.77 -52.84
N GLN A 479 77.32 -24.88 -52.13
CA GLN A 479 78.68 -24.50 -52.47
C GLN A 479 79.68 -25.65 -52.29
N LEU A 480 79.58 -26.40 -51.19
CA LEU A 480 80.43 -27.58 -50.95
C LEU A 480 80.14 -28.73 -51.94
N GLN A 481 78.90 -28.93 -52.36
CA GLN A 481 78.53 -29.89 -53.39
C GLN A 481 79.13 -29.50 -54.74
N LEU A 482 79.11 -28.20 -55.06
CA LEU A 482 79.74 -27.67 -56.27
C LEU A 482 81.26 -27.89 -56.22
N ASP A 483 81.91 -27.55 -55.10
CA ASP A 483 83.34 -27.81 -54.89
C ASP A 483 83.69 -29.30 -54.99
N LEU A 484 82.87 -30.19 -54.39
CA LEU A 484 83.06 -31.63 -54.47
C LEU A 484 82.92 -32.15 -55.91
N SER A 485 81.95 -31.66 -56.68
CA SER A 485 81.81 -32.00 -58.10
C SER A 485 83.02 -31.53 -58.93
N THR A 486 83.58 -30.36 -58.62
CA THR A 486 84.81 -29.88 -59.29
C THR A 486 86.04 -30.71 -58.88
N ALA A 487 86.12 -31.15 -57.63
CA ALA A 487 87.19 -32.02 -57.17
C ALA A 487 87.10 -33.43 -57.79
N GLN A 488 85.89 -33.98 -57.93
CA GLN A 488 85.63 -35.26 -58.59
C GLN A 488 85.99 -35.21 -60.08
N THR A 489 85.54 -34.21 -60.82
CA THR A 489 85.89 -34.05 -62.25
C THR A 489 87.40 -33.87 -62.45
N ASN A 490 88.08 -33.18 -61.53
CA ASN A 490 89.54 -33.09 -61.54
C ASN A 490 90.22 -34.44 -61.25
N ALA A 491 89.66 -35.26 -60.36
CA ALA A 491 90.14 -36.61 -60.07
C ALA A 491 89.95 -37.54 -61.28
N GLU A 492 88.77 -37.56 -61.90
CA GLU A 492 88.49 -38.32 -63.13
C GLU A 492 89.42 -37.92 -64.29
N ASN A 493 89.69 -36.61 -64.44
CA ASN A 493 90.66 -36.11 -65.42
C ASN A 493 92.11 -36.52 -65.10
N SER A 494 92.45 -36.72 -63.83
CA SER A 494 93.75 -37.24 -63.41
C SER A 494 93.86 -38.74 -63.67
N GLU A 495 92.79 -39.50 -63.36
CA GLU A 495 92.69 -40.94 -63.60
C GLU A 495 92.70 -41.26 -65.09
N ALA A 496 91.96 -40.52 -65.91
CA ALA A 496 92.00 -40.65 -67.37
C ALA A 496 93.38 -40.30 -67.96
N ARG A 497 94.13 -39.38 -67.33
CA ARG A 497 95.54 -39.12 -67.70
C ARG A 497 96.44 -40.27 -67.29
N SER A 498 96.25 -40.82 -66.09
CA SER A 498 96.96 -42.01 -65.61
C SER A 498 96.74 -43.21 -66.53
N ASP A 499 95.51 -43.47 -66.96
CA ASP A 499 95.17 -44.55 -67.89
C ASP A 499 95.81 -44.38 -69.28
N ARG A 500 95.87 -43.14 -69.79
CA ARG A 500 96.59 -42.85 -71.04
C ARG A 500 98.09 -43.07 -70.90
N LEU A 501 98.66 -42.71 -69.76
CA LEU A 501 100.07 -42.94 -69.46
C LEU A 501 100.36 -44.42 -69.29
N SER A 502 99.53 -45.19 -68.59
CA SER A 502 99.64 -46.65 -68.48
C SER A 502 99.60 -47.33 -69.85
N LYS A 503 98.68 -46.94 -70.73
CA LYS A 503 98.66 -47.45 -72.12
C LYS A 503 99.93 -47.09 -72.90
N ARG A 504 100.48 -45.89 -72.68
CA ARG A 504 101.71 -45.43 -73.31
C ARG A 504 102.96 -46.13 -72.75
N VAL A 505 102.95 -46.49 -71.46
CA VAL A 505 103.97 -47.33 -70.83
C VAL A 505 103.93 -48.74 -71.40
N ASN A 506 102.75 -49.37 -71.52
CA ASN A 506 102.60 -50.69 -72.14
C ASN A 506 103.05 -50.70 -73.60
N GLU A 507 102.76 -49.64 -74.36
CA GLU A 507 103.26 -49.47 -75.74
C GLU A 507 104.79 -49.32 -75.76
N LEU A 508 105.36 -48.55 -74.83
CA LEU A 508 106.81 -48.41 -74.71
C LEU A 508 107.49 -49.72 -74.27
N GLU A 509 106.87 -50.52 -73.41
CA GLU A 509 107.32 -51.86 -73.06
C GLU A 509 107.27 -52.81 -74.27
N HIS A 510 106.24 -52.70 -75.12
CA HIS A 510 106.16 -53.47 -76.35
C HIS A 510 107.26 -53.08 -77.34
N GLN A 511 107.52 -51.78 -77.49
CA GLN A 511 108.64 -51.27 -78.30
C GLN A 511 110.01 -51.64 -77.73
N LEU A 512 110.15 -51.70 -76.40
CA LEU A 512 111.36 -52.21 -75.73
C LEU A 512 111.54 -53.72 -75.98
N SER A 513 110.46 -54.49 -75.96
CA SER A 513 110.47 -55.92 -76.30
C SER A 513 110.83 -56.15 -77.76
N GLU A 514 110.27 -55.39 -78.71
CA GLU A 514 110.62 -55.48 -80.13
C GLU A 514 112.07 -55.06 -80.36
N ARG A 515 112.52 -53.97 -79.74
CA ARG A 515 113.93 -53.55 -79.83
C ARG A 515 114.88 -54.49 -79.13
N ALA A 516 114.48 -55.18 -78.06
CA ALA A 516 115.28 -56.25 -77.46
C ALA A 516 115.45 -57.45 -78.41
N VAL A 517 114.42 -57.78 -79.19
CA VAL A 517 114.47 -58.82 -80.24
C VAL A 517 115.33 -58.37 -81.44
N GLU A 518 115.29 -57.10 -81.82
CA GLU A 518 116.19 -56.52 -82.83
C GLU A 518 117.63 -56.43 -82.34
N LEU A 519 117.86 -56.09 -81.07
CA LEU A 519 119.18 -56.07 -80.43
C LEU A 519 119.79 -57.48 -80.30
N ALA A 520 118.97 -58.52 -80.10
CA ALA A 520 119.42 -59.91 -80.19
C ALA A 520 119.84 -60.33 -81.62
N ARG A 521 119.33 -59.64 -82.65
CA ARG A 521 119.68 -59.87 -84.06
C ARG A 521 120.89 -59.03 -84.54
N ILE A 522 121.21 -57.94 -83.85
CA ILE A 522 122.31 -57.00 -84.18
C ILE A 522 123.56 -57.25 -83.30
N LEU A 523 123.51 -58.21 -82.36
CA LEU A 523 124.61 -58.67 -81.50
C LEU A 523 125.73 -59.45 -82.25
N GLY A 524 126.16 -58.91 -83.39
CA GLY A 524 127.19 -59.45 -84.25
C GLY A 524 127.95 -58.37 -85.03
N ASP A 525 128.29 -57.22 -84.41
CA ASP A 525 129.43 -56.40 -84.84
C ASP A 525 129.89 -55.39 -83.77
N SER A 526 131.21 -55.30 -83.54
CA SER A 526 131.83 -54.81 -82.30
C SER A 526 132.04 -53.29 -82.16
N LYS A 527 131.34 -52.46 -82.95
CA LYS A 527 131.51 -50.99 -82.88
C LYS A 527 130.40 -50.22 -82.13
N GLU A 528 129.35 -50.89 -81.65
CA GLU A 528 128.18 -50.23 -81.05
C GLU A 528 128.16 -50.19 -79.50
N SER A 529 129.13 -50.81 -78.82
CA SER A 529 129.15 -50.90 -77.34
C SER A 529 129.29 -49.55 -76.62
N ALA A 530 129.91 -48.55 -77.23
CA ALA A 530 130.12 -47.23 -76.60
C ALA A 530 128.88 -46.33 -76.72
N GLU A 531 128.10 -46.45 -77.80
CA GLU A 531 126.84 -45.71 -77.95
C GLU A 531 125.72 -46.32 -77.08
N LEU A 532 125.78 -47.64 -76.83
CA LEU A 532 124.87 -48.35 -75.93
C LEU A 532 125.04 -47.94 -74.47
N SER A 533 126.28 -47.74 -73.97
CA SER A 533 126.48 -47.33 -72.57
C SER A 533 125.93 -45.93 -72.30
N VAL A 534 126.07 -45.00 -73.25
CA VAL A 534 125.55 -43.63 -73.15
C VAL A 534 124.02 -43.62 -73.16
N LYS A 535 123.39 -44.40 -74.05
CA LYS A 535 121.93 -44.53 -74.10
C LYS A 535 121.36 -45.23 -72.87
N ILE A 536 122.04 -46.25 -72.32
CA ILE A 536 121.62 -46.90 -71.06
C ILE A 536 121.70 -45.92 -69.90
N GLN A 537 122.72 -45.06 -69.86
CA GLN A 537 122.85 -44.04 -68.81
C GLN A 537 121.80 -42.91 -68.95
N GLU A 538 121.45 -42.51 -70.17
CA GLU A 538 120.31 -41.63 -70.43
C GLU A 538 118.95 -42.26 -70.09
N MET A 539 118.77 -43.56 -70.33
CA MET A 539 117.53 -44.24 -69.96
C MET A 539 117.42 -44.44 -68.45
N ALA A 540 118.50 -44.81 -67.77
CA ALA A 540 118.53 -44.93 -66.31
C ALA A 540 118.25 -43.59 -65.61
N THR A 541 118.74 -42.47 -66.15
CA THR A 541 118.43 -41.14 -65.61
C THR A 541 116.98 -40.72 -65.86
N LYS A 542 116.40 -41.08 -67.01
CA LYS A 542 114.96 -40.87 -67.28
C LYS A 542 114.07 -41.77 -66.42
N GLU A 543 114.49 -43.00 -66.15
CA GLU A 543 113.78 -43.93 -65.27
C GLU A 543 113.81 -43.45 -63.81
N ALA A 544 114.95 -42.94 -63.33
CA ALA A 544 115.04 -42.32 -62.01
C ALA A 544 114.17 -41.06 -61.88
N ALA A 545 114.11 -40.22 -62.93
CA ALA A 545 113.24 -39.04 -62.96
C ALA A 545 111.75 -39.44 -62.95
N LEU A 546 111.36 -40.41 -63.76
CA LEU A 546 109.97 -40.91 -63.80
C LEU A 546 109.57 -41.59 -62.48
N SER A 547 110.49 -42.32 -61.83
CA SER A 547 110.23 -42.91 -60.51
C SER A 547 110.01 -41.83 -59.45
N SER A 548 110.81 -40.76 -59.47
CA SER A 548 110.65 -39.59 -58.58
C SER A 548 109.32 -38.87 -58.83
N ASP A 549 108.92 -38.72 -60.09
CA ASP A 549 107.64 -38.09 -60.45
C ASP A 549 106.46 -38.97 -60.00
N ILE A 550 106.56 -40.30 -60.14
CA ILE A 550 105.55 -41.26 -59.65
C ILE A 550 105.41 -41.20 -58.13
N ASP A 551 106.53 -41.13 -57.39
CA ASP A 551 106.48 -41.00 -55.92
C ASP A 551 105.86 -39.66 -55.51
N SER A 552 106.21 -38.57 -56.20
CA SER A 552 105.60 -37.25 -55.95
C SER A 552 104.09 -37.28 -56.23
N HIS A 553 103.65 -37.92 -57.31
CA HIS A 553 102.24 -37.99 -57.65
C HIS A 553 101.45 -38.95 -56.75
N SER A 554 102.07 -40.04 -56.29
CA SER A 554 101.53 -40.93 -55.27
C SER A 554 101.26 -40.19 -53.95
N THR A 555 102.21 -39.36 -53.50
CA THR A 555 102.01 -38.51 -52.30
C THR A 555 100.92 -37.46 -52.51
N THR A 556 100.80 -36.87 -53.71
CA THR A 556 99.67 -35.97 -53.99
C THR A 556 98.32 -36.70 -54.00
N LEU A 557 98.25 -37.93 -54.53
CA LEU A 557 97.03 -38.74 -54.53
C LEU A 557 96.60 -39.15 -53.11
N SER A 558 97.55 -39.52 -52.24
CA SER A 558 97.23 -39.82 -50.84
C SER A 558 96.69 -38.57 -50.12
N SER A 559 97.26 -37.39 -50.40
CA SER A 559 96.77 -36.13 -49.85
C SER A 559 95.37 -35.75 -50.36
N ILE A 560 95.06 -36.02 -51.63
CA ILE A 560 93.73 -35.79 -52.20
C ILE A 560 92.71 -36.75 -51.59
N ARG A 561 93.07 -38.03 -51.42
CA ARG A 561 92.21 -39.03 -50.76
C ARG A 561 91.91 -38.65 -49.32
N SER A 562 92.90 -38.21 -48.55
CA SER A 562 92.66 -37.74 -47.17
C SER A 562 91.73 -36.52 -47.16
N ARG A 563 91.91 -35.56 -48.08
CA ARG A 563 91.01 -34.40 -48.19
C ARG A 563 89.57 -34.81 -48.51
N ILE A 564 89.38 -35.76 -49.42
CA ILE A 564 88.04 -36.28 -49.76
C ILE A 564 87.39 -36.96 -48.56
N GLU A 565 88.13 -37.77 -47.80
CA GLU A 565 87.61 -38.39 -46.58
C GLU A 565 87.26 -37.35 -45.50
N ASP A 566 88.08 -36.31 -45.34
CA ASP A 566 87.82 -35.21 -44.40
C ASP A 566 86.64 -34.34 -44.85
N ASP A 567 86.44 -34.14 -46.16
CA ASP A 567 85.29 -33.42 -46.72
C ASP A 567 84.00 -34.25 -46.57
N GLN A 568 84.04 -35.56 -46.77
CA GLN A 568 82.90 -36.45 -46.53
C GLN A 568 82.49 -36.51 -45.05
N ARG A 569 83.47 -36.49 -44.12
CA ARG A 569 83.18 -36.38 -42.68
C ARG A 569 82.53 -35.05 -42.34
N ARG A 570 83.04 -33.95 -42.90
CA ARG A 570 82.45 -32.61 -42.73
C ARG A 570 81.03 -32.54 -43.29
N GLN A 571 80.76 -33.17 -44.43
CA GLN A 571 79.43 -33.21 -45.03
C GLN A 571 78.42 -33.94 -44.12
N ARG A 572 78.77 -35.13 -43.60
CA ARG A 572 77.90 -35.85 -42.66
C ARG A 572 77.61 -35.06 -41.40
N MET A 573 78.61 -34.37 -40.84
CA MET A 573 78.43 -33.51 -39.68
C MET A 573 77.47 -32.34 -39.96
N ILE A 574 77.57 -31.72 -41.14
CA ILE A 574 76.66 -30.64 -41.55
C ILE A 574 75.24 -31.17 -41.79
N GLU A 575 75.10 -32.33 -42.43
CA GLU A 575 73.80 -32.98 -42.63
C GLU A 575 73.11 -33.30 -41.30
N GLU A 576 73.84 -33.87 -40.33
CA GLU A 576 73.32 -34.15 -38.99
C GLU A 576 72.94 -32.86 -38.23
N GLN A 577 73.72 -31.79 -38.38
CA GLN A 577 73.37 -30.47 -37.82
C GLN A 577 72.13 -29.84 -38.49
N VAL A 578 71.95 -30.03 -39.80
CA VAL A 578 70.77 -29.56 -40.55
C VAL A 578 69.53 -30.36 -40.13
N GLU A 579 69.67 -31.66 -39.93
CA GLU A 579 68.57 -32.51 -39.48
C GLU A 579 68.16 -32.17 -38.05
N ALA A 580 69.14 -31.96 -37.15
CA ALA A 580 68.89 -31.50 -35.79
C ALA A 580 68.23 -30.10 -35.73
N THR A 581 68.55 -29.20 -36.66
CA THR A 581 67.91 -27.87 -36.74
C THR A 581 66.50 -27.94 -37.35
N ARG A 582 66.27 -28.81 -38.33
CA ARG A 582 64.92 -29.10 -38.87
C ARG A 582 64.01 -29.70 -37.81
N ASP A 583 64.51 -30.61 -36.98
CA ASP A 583 63.72 -31.17 -35.88
C ASP A 583 63.41 -30.13 -34.79
N LYS A 584 64.35 -29.23 -34.48
CA LYS A 584 64.07 -28.08 -33.61
C LYS A 584 63.02 -27.15 -34.21
N HIS A 585 63.07 -26.89 -35.52
CA HIS A 585 62.05 -26.10 -36.22
C HIS A 585 60.68 -26.77 -36.17
N ARG A 586 60.58 -28.09 -36.38
CA ARG A 586 59.28 -28.80 -36.27
C ARG A 586 58.69 -28.69 -34.87
N ARG A 587 59.52 -28.78 -33.82
CA ARG A 587 59.07 -28.60 -32.42
C ARG A 587 58.60 -27.17 -32.15
N ALA A 588 59.40 -26.17 -32.53
CA ALA A 588 59.02 -24.76 -32.37
C ALA A 588 57.74 -24.40 -33.15
N GLN A 589 57.56 -24.97 -34.35
CA GLN A 589 56.35 -24.80 -35.15
C GLN A 589 55.12 -25.49 -34.50
N GLY A 590 55.31 -26.65 -33.86
CA GLY A 590 54.27 -27.28 -33.05
C GLY A 590 53.85 -26.42 -31.86
N GLU A 591 54.83 -25.91 -31.09
CA GLU A 591 54.59 -25.00 -29.97
C GLU A 591 53.88 -23.70 -30.41
N LEU A 592 54.24 -23.14 -31.57
CA LEU A 592 53.54 -22.01 -32.17
C LEU A 592 52.08 -22.34 -32.48
N SER A 593 51.81 -23.49 -33.11
CA SER A 593 50.44 -23.89 -33.44
C SER A 593 49.56 -24.07 -32.20
N GLU A 594 50.12 -24.60 -31.10
CA GLU A 594 49.41 -24.73 -29.82
C GLU A 594 49.14 -23.36 -29.17
N LEU A 595 50.10 -22.42 -29.27
CA LEU A 595 49.90 -21.05 -28.79
C LEU A 595 48.87 -20.29 -29.63
N GLU A 596 48.86 -20.45 -30.94
CA GLU A 596 47.85 -19.88 -31.84
C GLU A 596 46.45 -20.43 -31.53
N ALA A 597 46.32 -21.74 -31.26
CA ALA A 597 45.07 -22.34 -30.82
C ALA A 597 44.58 -21.72 -29.49
N LYS A 598 45.46 -21.58 -28.49
CA LYS A 598 45.12 -20.92 -27.21
C LYS A 598 44.72 -19.45 -27.39
N ILE A 599 45.35 -18.72 -28.30
CA ILE A 599 44.99 -17.34 -28.62
C ILE A 599 43.60 -17.29 -29.26
N ASN A 600 43.30 -18.19 -30.20
CA ASN A 600 41.97 -18.27 -30.82
C ASN A 600 40.87 -18.61 -29.80
N ASP A 601 41.13 -19.57 -28.91
CA ASP A 601 40.19 -19.91 -27.83
C ASP A 601 39.95 -18.72 -26.89
N ALA A 602 41.02 -18.00 -26.51
CA ALA A 602 40.91 -16.79 -25.70
C ALA A 602 40.13 -15.68 -26.42
N GLN A 603 40.33 -15.50 -27.74
CA GLN A 603 39.57 -14.53 -28.54
C GLN A 603 38.09 -14.90 -28.66
N LEU A 604 37.77 -16.19 -28.78
CA LEU A 604 36.39 -16.71 -28.79
C LEU A 604 35.69 -16.44 -27.46
N SER A 605 36.36 -16.74 -26.35
CA SER A 605 35.89 -16.42 -24.99
C SER A 605 35.65 -14.91 -24.82
N LEU A 606 36.56 -14.07 -25.31
CA LEU A 606 36.42 -12.61 -25.25
C LEU A 606 35.21 -12.12 -26.06
N ARG A 607 34.98 -12.66 -27.26
CA ARG A 607 33.78 -12.36 -28.07
C ARG A 607 32.50 -12.82 -27.37
N GLN A 608 32.51 -13.98 -26.74
CA GLN A 608 31.38 -14.48 -25.97
C GLN A 608 31.06 -13.54 -24.80
N ILE A 609 32.05 -13.16 -23.99
CA ILE A 609 31.89 -12.22 -22.87
C ILE A 609 31.37 -10.86 -23.39
N GLN A 610 31.86 -10.37 -24.54
CA GLN A 610 31.35 -9.15 -25.16
C GLN A 610 29.88 -9.26 -25.59
N SER A 611 29.46 -10.42 -26.11
CA SER A 611 28.06 -10.67 -26.46
C SER A 611 27.16 -10.75 -25.22
N GLU A 612 27.63 -11.40 -24.15
CA GLU A 612 26.92 -11.48 -22.87
C GLU A 612 26.79 -10.09 -22.21
N ALA A 613 27.85 -9.26 -22.28
CA ALA A 613 27.80 -7.88 -21.79
C ALA A 613 26.80 -7.00 -22.57
N LYS A 614 26.69 -7.19 -23.90
CA LYS A 614 25.66 -6.50 -24.70
C LYS A 614 24.25 -6.96 -24.34
N ALA A 615 24.04 -8.27 -24.21
CA ALA A 615 22.76 -8.83 -23.79
C ALA A 615 22.36 -8.37 -22.38
N ALA A 616 23.31 -8.25 -21.47
CA ALA A 616 23.07 -7.67 -20.14
C ALA A 616 22.66 -6.20 -20.24
N SER A 617 23.35 -5.40 -21.06
CA SER A 617 22.98 -4.00 -21.31
C SER A 617 21.56 -3.87 -21.87
N GLU A 618 21.15 -4.73 -22.80
CA GLU A 618 19.79 -4.74 -23.35
C GLU A 618 18.75 -5.07 -22.26
N ARG A 619 18.99 -6.09 -21.42
CA ARG A 619 18.11 -6.41 -20.28
C ARG A 619 17.96 -5.23 -19.32
N THR A 620 19.05 -4.52 -19.00
CA THR A 620 18.97 -3.35 -18.12
C THR A 620 18.16 -2.21 -18.75
N GLN A 621 18.20 -2.07 -20.08
CA GLN A 621 17.41 -1.07 -20.79
C GLN A 621 15.93 -1.44 -20.81
N ASP A 622 15.60 -2.72 -21.03
CA ASP A 622 14.22 -3.22 -20.94
C ASP A 622 13.64 -3.05 -19.53
N ASP A 623 14.44 -3.31 -18.49
CA ASP A 623 14.02 -3.09 -17.11
C ASP A 623 13.79 -1.60 -16.81
N ARG A 624 14.59 -0.69 -17.41
CA ARG A 624 14.33 0.76 -17.33
C ARG A 624 13.00 1.14 -18.00
N VAL A 625 12.69 0.55 -19.16
CA VAL A 625 11.42 0.79 -19.84
C VAL A 625 10.25 0.28 -19.00
N ARG A 626 10.36 -0.93 -18.43
CA ARG A 626 9.36 -1.48 -17.51
C ARG A 626 9.14 -0.63 -16.27
N LEU A 627 10.21 -0.09 -15.67
CA LEU A 627 10.10 0.81 -14.53
C LEU A 627 9.40 2.13 -14.92
N ASN A 628 9.72 2.70 -16.08
CA ASN A 628 9.03 3.89 -16.58
C ASN A 628 7.55 3.62 -16.84
N GLU A 629 7.19 2.46 -17.41
CA GLU A 629 5.78 2.06 -17.55
C GLU A 629 5.07 1.90 -16.20
N GLN A 630 5.74 1.32 -15.19
CA GLN A 630 5.20 1.22 -13.84
C GLN A 630 5.04 2.59 -13.17
N GLU A 631 5.97 3.51 -13.38
CA GLU A 631 5.89 4.89 -12.91
C GLU A 631 4.69 5.60 -13.56
N ASN A 632 4.50 5.47 -14.87
CA ASN A 632 3.33 6.01 -15.57
C ASN A 632 2.01 5.44 -15.02
N ARG A 633 1.94 4.12 -14.77
CA ARG A 633 0.76 3.51 -14.12
C ARG A 633 0.54 4.04 -12.71
N ALA A 634 1.61 4.24 -11.93
CA ALA A 634 1.51 4.82 -10.59
C ALA A 634 1.01 6.27 -10.65
N THR A 635 1.48 7.08 -11.61
CA THR A 635 0.98 8.45 -11.80
C THR A 635 -0.50 8.46 -12.20
N MET A 636 -0.94 7.51 -13.02
CA MET A 636 -2.35 7.35 -13.41
C MET A 636 -3.23 6.97 -12.20
N ILE A 637 -2.77 6.02 -11.38
CA ILE A 637 -3.46 5.66 -10.13
C ILE A 637 -3.51 6.85 -9.15
N GLN A 638 -2.46 7.67 -9.11
CA GLN A 638 -2.46 8.89 -8.28
C GLN A 638 -3.44 9.95 -8.78
N SER A 639 -3.62 10.10 -10.10
CA SER A 639 -4.67 10.98 -10.63
C SER A 639 -6.06 10.44 -10.34
N GLU A 640 -6.29 9.13 -10.51
CA GLU A 640 -7.56 8.47 -10.16
C GLU A 640 -7.87 8.63 -8.67
N MET A 641 -6.88 8.44 -7.79
CA MET A 641 -7.05 8.67 -6.35
C MET A 641 -7.37 10.12 -6.02
N ARG A 642 -6.82 11.10 -6.76
CA ARG A 642 -7.17 12.51 -6.57
C ARG A 642 -8.62 12.77 -6.98
N GLU A 643 -9.05 12.23 -8.11
CA GLU A 643 -10.45 12.32 -8.57
C GLU A 643 -11.41 11.69 -7.55
N LEU A 644 -11.13 10.47 -7.07
CA LEU A 644 -11.93 9.82 -6.03
C LEU A 644 -11.98 10.61 -4.71
N MET A 645 -10.90 11.31 -4.35
CA MET A 645 -10.87 12.15 -3.16
C MET A 645 -11.68 13.44 -3.34
N ASP A 646 -11.72 13.98 -4.56
CA ASP A 646 -12.57 15.12 -4.91
C ASP A 646 -14.05 14.71 -4.97
N GLU A 647 -14.37 13.54 -5.52
CA GLU A 647 -15.70 12.92 -5.45
C GLU A 647 -16.13 12.69 -3.99
N ARG A 648 -15.24 12.12 -3.16
CA ARG A 648 -15.51 11.95 -1.73
C ARG A 648 -15.77 13.29 -1.04
N ARG A 649 -15.00 14.34 -1.37
CA ARG A 649 -15.23 15.69 -0.82
C ARG A 649 -16.59 16.22 -1.23
N GLN A 650 -17.00 15.99 -2.47
CA GLN A 650 -18.31 16.38 -2.98
C GLN A 650 -19.44 15.62 -2.25
N VAL A 651 -19.33 14.30 -2.11
CA VAL A 651 -20.28 13.48 -1.35
C VAL A 651 -20.36 13.90 0.13
N LEU A 652 -19.22 14.22 0.76
CA LEU A 652 -19.22 14.74 2.13
C LEU A 652 -19.90 16.11 2.24
N LYS A 653 -19.76 16.97 1.22
CA LYS A 653 -20.47 18.24 1.15
C LYS A 653 -21.98 18.01 1.00
N GLU A 654 -22.38 17.10 0.11
CA GLU A 654 -23.79 16.71 -0.07
C GLU A 654 -24.38 16.10 1.20
N LEU A 655 -23.65 15.24 1.92
CA LEU A 655 -24.05 14.72 3.23
C LEU A 655 -24.17 15.83 4.28
N GLY A 656 -23.27 16.84 4.24
CA GLY A 656 -23.36 18.03 5.07
C GLY A 656 -24.62 18.85 4.78
N ASP A 657 -24.93 19.07 3.50
CA ASP A 657 -26.11 19.79 3.04
C ASP A 657 -27.40 19.02 3.40
N LEU A 658 -27.40 17.69 3.28
CA LEU A 658 -28.48 16.83 3.77
C LEU A 658 -28.63 16.88 5.29
N GLY A 659 -27.52 16.94 6.03
CA GLY A 659 -27.52 17.16 7.48
C GLY A 659 -28.13 18.51 7.86
N ALA A 660 -27.80 19.57 7.13
CA ALA A 660 -28.39 20.90 7.32
C ALA A 660 -29.90 20.90 7.00
N ARG A 661 -30.32 20.28 5.89
CA ARG A 661 -31.75 20.11 5.54
C ARG A 661 -32.50 19.30 6.59
N ARG A 662 -31.90 18.23 7.11
CA ARG A 662 -32.47 17.45 8.21
C ARG A 662 -32.61 18.29 9.48
N GLY A 663 -31.59 19.05 9.85
CA GLY A 663 -31.64 19.94 11.01
C GLY A 663 -32.71 21.03 10.86
N GLN A 664 -32.87 21.58 9.65
CA GLN A 664 -33.96 22.51 9.34
C GLN A 664 -35.33 21.83 9.46
N ALA A 665 -35.51 20.63 8.90
CA ALA A 665 -36.75 19.88 9.02
C ALA A 665 -37.07 19.48 10.48
N GLU A 666 -36.07 19.10 11.28
CA GLU A 666 -36.24 18.82 12.71
C GLU A 666 -36.60 20.09 13.49
N ALA A 667 -36.01 21.24 13.15
CA ALA A 667 -36.38 22.52 13.71
C ALA A 667 -37.83 22.89 13.35
N GLU A 668 -38.22 22.77 12.08
CA GLU A 668 -39.60 22.99 11.62
C GLU A 668 -40.58 22.06 12.34
N LEU A 669 -40.26 20.77 12.48
CA LEU A 669 -41.07 19.81 13.25
C LEU A 669 -41.18 20.22 14.72
N SER A 670 -40.10 20.69 15.34
CA SER A 670 -40.14 21.20 16.72
C SER A 670 -41.05 22.42 16.82
N THR A 671 -41.00 23.34 15.86
CA THR A 671 -41.90 24.50 15.85
C THR A 671 -43.35 24.12 15.61
N LEU A 672 -43.62 23.10 14.79
CA LEU A 672 -44.97 22.57 14.58
C LEU A 672 -45.48 21.85 15.83
N LEU A 673 -44.60 21.18 16.58
CA LEU A 673 -44.94 20.56 17.85
C LEU A 673 -45.27 21.63 18.90
N ASP A 674 -44.47 22.69 19.01
CA ASP A 674 -44.75 23.83 19.88
C ASP A 674 -46.07 24.52 19.50
N GLN A 675 -46.33 24.68 18.20
CA GLN A 675 -47.62 25.20 17.71
C GLN A 675 -48.78 24.26 18.04
N ALA A 676 -48.60 22.95 17.90
CA ALA A 676 -49.62 21.96 18.25
C ALA A 676 -49.90 21.93 19.75
N GLU A 677 -48.87 22.09 20.59
CA GLU A 677 -49.01 22.21 22.04
C GLU A 677 -49.71 23.52 22.41
N ALA A 678 -49.32 24.64 21.81
CA ALA A 678 -50.00 25.92 22.00
C ALA A 678 -51.47 25.86 21.56
N LEU A 679 -51.77 25.20 20.43
CA LEU A 679 -53.14 24.95 19.98
C LEU A 679 -53.89 24.03 20.95
N ALA A 680 -53.25 22.99 21.49
CA ALA A 680 -53.87 22.12 22.48
C ALA A 680 -54.22 22.87 23.77
N ILE A 681 -53.32 23.74 24.26
CA ILE A 681 -53.56 24.63 25.40
C ILE A 681 -54.72 25.59 25.08
N ALA A 682 -54.69 26.26 23.92
CA ALA A 682 -55.76 27.15 23.49
C ALA A 682 -57.10 26.41 23.33
N HIS A 683 -57.09 25.14 22.90
CA HIS A 683 -58.28 24.30 22.85
C HIS A 683 -58.79 23.95 24.25
N GLU A 684 -57.92 23.68 25.22
CA GLU A 684 -58.32 23.43 26.60
C GLU A 684 -58.90 24.69 27.25
N GLU A 685 -58.29 25.85 27.01
CA GLU A 685 -58.80 27.16 27.41
C GLU A 685 -60.16 27.44 26.74
N ALA A 686 -60.29 27.23 25.43
CA ALA A 686 -61.56 27.40 24.72
C ALA A 686 -62.65 26.44 25.23
N LEU A 687 -62.31 25.20 25.59
CA LEU A 687 -63.26 24.27 26.23
C LEU A 687 -63.67 24.76 27.63
N SER A 688 -62.78 25.44 28.35
CA SER A 688 -63.10 26.08 29.62
C SER A 688 -64.02 27.29 29.42
N ASP A 689 -63.74 28.13 28.42
CA ASP A 689 -64.57 29.27 28.02
C ASP A 689 -65.94 28.82 27.51
N ILE A 690 -66.03 27.71 26.78
CA ILE A 690 -67.29 27.13 26.34
C ILE A 690 -68.11 26.67 27.54
N LYS A 691 -67.50 26.03 28.55
CA LYS A 691 -68.20 25.66 29.79
C LYS A 691 -68.67 26.89 30.58
N GLU A 692 -67.87 27.95 30.62
CA GLU A 692 -68.26 29.23 31.22
C GLU A 692 -69.38 29.91 30.41
N ALA A 693 -69.31 29.87 29.09
CA ALA A 693 -70.35 30.36 28.19
C ALA A 693 -71.63 29.52 28.28
N GLU A 694 -71.55 28.21 28.52
CA GLU A 694 -72.70 27.35 28.81
C GLU A 694 -73.33 27.72 30.16
N LEU A 695 -72.53 28.03 31.18
CA LEU A 695 -73.01 28.57 32.45
C LEU A 695 -73.64 29.96 32.28
N LEU A 696 -73.08 30.82 31.43
CA LEU A 696 -73.64 32.13 31.09
C LEU A 696 -74.89 32.00 30.22
N ARG A 697 -74.94 31.04 29.28
CA ARG A 697 -76.13 30.72 28.46
C ARG A 697 -77.24 30.15 29.33
N ALA A 698 -76.92 29.32 30.31
CA ALA A 698 -77.89 28.87 31.31
C ALA A 698 -78.45 30.07 32.10
N LYS A 699 -77.58 30.99 32.54
CA LYS A 699 -78.00 32.23 33.21
C LYS A 699 -78.78 33.19 32.30
N LEU A 700 -78.41 33.31 31.02
CA LEU A 700 -79.08 34.15 30.01
C LEU A 700 -80.39 33.52 29.54
N SER A 701 -80.51 32.19 29.54
CA SER A 701 -81.78 31.49 29.29
C SER A 701 -82.82 31.74 30.39
N GLU A 702 -82.36 32.13 31.59
CA GLU A 702 -83.20 32.64 32.68
C GLU A 702 -83.49 34.14 32.56
N GLU A 703 -82.83 34.88 31.63
CA GLU A 703 -83.11 36.28 31.35
C GLU A 703 -84.21 36.46 30.27
N PRO A 704 -85.28 37.22 30.55
CA PRO A 704 -86.45 37.33 29.67
C PRO A 704 -86.22 38.13 28.36
N LEU A 705 -84.98 38.52 28.06
CA LEU A 705 -84.59 39.19 26.81
C LEU A 705 -84.05 38.17 25.78
N ALA A 706 -83.35 37.12 26.22
CA ALA A 706 -82.86 36.06 25.34
C ALA A 706 -84.00 35.14 24.86
N GLN A 707 -85.02 34.95 25.70
CA GLN A 707 -86.21 34.15 25.37
C GLN A 707 -87.05 34.76 24.23
N ALA A 708 -86.99 36.09 24.03
CA ALA A 708 -87.67 36.79 22.94
C ALA A 708 -86.91 36.73 21.59
N LEU A 709 -85.61 36.44 21.60
CA LEU A 709 -84.79 36.25 20.39
C LEU A 709 -84.77 34.79 19.91
N LEU A 710 -85.07 33.83 20.80
CA LEU A 710 -85.06 32.39 20.51
C LEU A 710 -86.40 31.85 19.99
N GLU A 711 -87.53 32.54 20.18
CA GLU A 711 -88.86 32.03 19.79
C GLU A 711 -89.25 32.23 18.31
N ASP A 712 -88.60 33.13 17.54
CA ASP A 712 -88.86 33.31 16.10
C ASP A 712 -87.59 33.05 15.25
N SER A 713 -87.24 31.77 15.11
CA SER A 713 -86.07 31.27 14.36
C SER A 713 -86.16 31.37 12.82
N MET A 714 -87.21 31.99 12.26
CA MET A 714 -87.45 32.04 10.81
C MET A 714 -86.44 32.89 10.02
N GLN A 715 -85.70 33.79 10.68
CA GLN A 715 -84.82 34.75 9.99
C GLN A 715 -83.42 34.19 9.65
N PHE A 716 -82.97 33.12 10.33
CA PHE A 716 -81.65 32.51 10.11
C PHE A 716 -81.67 31.26 9.21
N ASP A 717 -82.86 30.77 8.83
CA ASP A 717 -83.03 29.57 8.00
C ASP A 717 -82.41 29.72 6.59
N GLY A 718 -82.28 30.97 6.10
CA GLY A 718 -81.65 31.29 4.81
C GLY A 718 -80.14 31.03 4.74
N LEU A 719 -79.43 30.91 5.88
CA LEU A 719 -78.00 30.60 5.91
C LEU A 719 -77.72 29.10 5.73
N GLY A 720 -78.69 28.22 5.99
CA GLY A 720 -78.53 26.77 5.89
C GLY A 720 -78.02 26.31 4.52
N PRO A 721 -78.67 26.69 3.40
CA PRO A 721 -78.24 26.32 2.05
C PRO A 721 -76.87 26.88 1.63
N VAL A 722 -76.42 27.99 2.23
CA VAL A 722 -75.09 28.58 2.01
C VAL A 722 -74.03 27.73 2.73
N LEU A 723 -74.29 27.35 3.98
CA LEU A 723 -73.40 26.51 4.78
C LEU A 723 -73.27 25.09 4.23
N GLU A 724 -74.35 24.48 3.73
CA GLU A 724 -74.30 23.16 3.08
C GLU A 724 -73.43 23.18 1.81
N ARG A 725 -73.51 24.26 1.01
CA ARG A 725 -72.67 24.44 -0.19
C ARG A 725 -71.20 24.64 0.17
N LEU A 726 -70.90 25.38 1.24
CA LEU A 726 -69.55 25.56 1.77
C LEU A 726 -68.96 24.22 2.26
N GLU A 727 -69.75 23.43 2.99
CA GLU A 727 -69.34 22.10 3.45
C GLU A 727 -69.08 21.17 2.27
N HIS A 728 -69.93 21.19 1.24
CA HIS A 728 -69.70 20.42 0.02
C HIS A 728 -68.37 20.80 -0.67
N ALA A 729 -68.08 22.09 -0.82
CA ALA A 729 -66.81 22.55 -1.39
C ALA A 729 -65.59 22.08 -0.56
N ARG A 730 -65.72 22.06 0.77
CA ARG A 730 -64.71 21.54 1.70
C ARG A 730 -64.50 20.03 1.53
N THR A 731 -65.57 19.24 1.34
CA THR A 731 -65.46 17.79 1.09
C THR A 731 -64.78 17.46 -0.23
N LEU A 732 -64.89 18.34 -1.24
CA LEU A 732 -64.19 18.21 -2.51
C LEU A 732 -62.70 18.62 -2.44
N GLY A 733 -62.25 19.13 -1.29
CA GLY A 733 -60.85 19.49 -1.04
C GLY A 733 -60.42 20.84 -1.60
N TYR A 734 -61.35 21.75 -1.89
CA TYR A 734 -61.05 23.13 -2.26
C TYR A 734 -60.92 24.04 -1.02
N SER A 735 -60.11 25.10 -1.11
CA SER A 735 -59.98 26.07 0.00
C SER A 735 -61.23 26.92 0.15
N VAL A 736 -61.83 26.89 1.35
CA VAL A 736 -63.02 27.68 1.72
C VAL A 736 -62.64 28.89 2.58
N SER A 737 -61.34 29.14 2.79
CA SER A 737 -60.76 30.22 3.63
C SER A 737 -61.37 31.60 3.36
N LEU A 738 -61.48 32.00 2.09
CA LEU A 738 -62.04 33.29 1.71
C LEU A 738 -63.54 33.38 2.02
N LEU A 739 -64.29 32.30 1.80
CA LEU A 739 -65.71 32.24 2.09
C LEU A 739 -66.01 32.15 3.59
N ASP A 740 -65.20 31.40 4.34
CA ASP A 740 -65.27 31.36 5.80
C ASP A 740 -65.04 32.78 6.37
N ARG A 741 -64.10 33.54 5.78
CA ARG A 741 -63.88 34.95 6.14
C ARG A 741 -65.04 35.88 5.72
N ALA A 742 -65.70 35.60 4.61
CA ALA A 742 -66.91 36.31 4.19
C ALA A 742 -68.08 36.05 5.14
N VAL A 743 -68.26 34.81 5.61
CA VAL A 743 -69.26 34.45 6.63
C VAL A 743 -68.95 35.14 7.96
N GLU A 744 -67.68 35.14 8.39
CA GLU A 744 -67.26 35.89 9.58
C GLU A 744 -67.59 37.38 9.45
N ARG A 745 -67.33 37.99 8.28
CA ARG A 745 -67.66 39.39 8.03
C ARG A 745 -69.17 39.63 8.07
N ALA A 746 -69.97 38.73 7.49
CA ALA A 746 -71.43 38.82 7.55
C ALA A 746 -71.93 38.77 9.01
N LEU A 747 -71.38 37.88 9.84
CA LEU A 747 -71.71 37.79 11.26
C LEU A 747 -71.32 39.07 12.03
N GLN A 748 -70.17 39.67 11.73
CA GLN A 748 -69.76 40.96 12.32
C GLN A 748 -70.74 42.10 11.95
N VAL A 749 -71.20 42.14 10.70
CA VAL A 749 -72.19 43.14 10.25
C VAL A 749 -73.54 42.91 10.95
N ILE A 750 -73.96 41.66 11.11
CA ILE A 750 -75.18 41.31 11.87
C ILE A 750 -75.04 41.77 13.33
N GLN A 751 -73.90 41.49 13.97
CA GLN A 751 -73.63 41.90 15.34
C GLN A 751 -73.62 43.43 15.50
N SER A 752 -72.99 44.16 14.57
CA SER A 752 -73.03 45.62 14.52
C SER A 752 -74.48 46.13 14.39
N CYS A 753 -75.30 45.52 13.53
CA CYS A 753 -76.72 45.88 13.42
C CYS A 753 -77.47 45.66 14.74
N VAL A 754 -77.22 44.53 15.43
CA VAL A 754 -77.81 44.25 16.75
C VAL A 754 -77.37 45.32 17.77
N ASP A 755 -76.08 45.68 17.80
CA ASP A 755 -75.53 46.68 18.70
C ASP A 755 -76.09 48.09 18.41
N HIS A 756 -76.25 48.47 17.15
CA HIS A 756 -76.91 49.71 16.75
C HIS A 756 -78.38 49.75 17.19
N VAL A 757 -79.13 48.66 17.01
CA VAL A 757 -80.54 48.59 17.45
C VAL A 757 -80.64 48.59 18.98
N ALA A 758 -79.71 47.93 19.67
CA ALA A 758 -79.64 47.88 21.13
C ALA A 758 -79.19 49.21 21.75
N THR A 759 -78.42 50.05 21.04
CA THR A 759 -78.04 51.40 21.48
C THR A 759 -79.13 52.44 21.21
N THR A 760 -79.99 52.23 20.22
CA THR A 760 -81.13 53.12 19.90
C THR A 760 -82.02 53.51 21.10
N PRO A 761 -82.38 52.64 22.08
CA PRO A 761 -83.17 53.04 23.25
C PRO A 761 -82.44 54.03 24.17
N ARG A 762 -81.10 54.03 24.23
CA ARG A 762 -80.34 55.03 25.01
C ARG A 762 -80.50 56.46 24.47
N HIS A 763 -80.90 56.60 23.21
CA HIS A 763 -81.05 57.88 22.54
C HIS A 763 -82.50 58.38 22.43
N LEU A 764 -83.50 57.54 22.70
CA LEU A 764 -84.92 57.92 22.60
C LEU A 764 -85.44 58.68 23.84
N LEU A 765 -84.90 58.40 25.03
CA LEU A 765 -85.14 59.15 26.26
C LEU A 765 -83.85 59.16 27.09
N SER A 766 -83.41 60.33 27.57
CA SER A 766 -82.21 60.38 28.42
C SER A 766 -82.44 59.61 29.71
N ASN A 767 -81.37 59.01 30.26
CA ASN A 767 -81.42 58.31 31.56
C ASN A 767 -82.02 59.20 32.67
N GLU A 768 -81.84 60.52 32.57
CA GLU A 768 -82.44 61.50 33.46
C GLU A 768 -83.97 61.57 33.31
N VAL A 769 -84.50 61.59 32.08
CA VAL A 769 -85.94 61.60 31.81
C VAL A 769 -86.59 60.29 32.26
N MET A 770 -85.92 59.15 32.05
CA MET A 770 -86.39 57.85 32.53
C MET A 770 -86.41 57.76 34.06
N SER A 771 -85.34 58.22 34.73
CA SER A 771 -85.29 58.23 36.20
C SER A 771 -86.33 59.19 36.81
N LEU A 772 -86.64 60.31 36.14
CA LEU A 772 -87.72 61.21 36.52
C LEU A 772 -89.10 60.57 36.34
N LEU A 773 -89.34 59.89 35.22
CA LEU A 773 -90.59 59.17 34.96
C LEU A 773 -90.83 58.04 35.96
N GLU A 774 -89.78 57.29 36.33
CA GLU A 774 -89.85 56.23 37.35
C GLU A 774 -90.19 56.78 38.73
N ARG A 775 -89.68 57.97 39.06
CA ARG A 775 -89.92 58.63 40.35
C ARG A 775 -91.31 59.28 40.43
N GLN A 776 -91.83 59.78 39.33
CA GLN A 776 -93.11 60.51 39.31
C GLN A 776 -94.31 59.62 38.98
N VAL A 777 -94.20 58.74 37.98
CA VAL A 777 -95.30 57.90 37.50
C VAL A 777 -94.76 56.53 37.06
N PRO A 778 -94.61 55.56 37.99
CA PRO A 778 -93.97 54.28 37.70
C PRO A 778 -94.76 53.42 36.69
N GLN A 779 -96.08 53.59 36.62
CA GLN A 779 -96.93 52.88 35.68
C GLN A 779 -96.68 53.32 34.22
N THR A 780 -96.50 54.62 33.97
CA THR A 780 -96.14 55.12 32.64
C THR A 780 -94.68 54.85 32.31
N ALA A 781 -93.77 54.83 33.28
CA ALA A 781 -92.40 54.38 33.06
C ALA A 781 -92.35 52.91 32.61
N GLY A 782 -93.17 52.05 33.21
CA GLY A 782 -93.33 50.65 32.78
C GLY A 782 -93.88 50.52 31.36
N ALA A 783 -94.91 51.30 31.00
CA ALA A 783 -95.47 51.31 29.64
C ALA A 783 -94.49 51.89 28.60
N VAL A 784 -93.73 52.93 28.95
CA VAL A 784 -92.70 53.54 28.08
C VAL A 784 -91.52 52.58 27.90
N ARG A 785 -91.09 51.86 28.93
CA ARG A 785 -90.10 50.77 28.79
C ARG A 785 -90.65 49.63 27.93
N GLY A 786 -91.93 49.28 28.09
CA GLY A 786 -92.61 48.27 27.27
C GLY A 786 -92.67 48.68 25.79
N LEU A 787 -93.00 49.93 25.50
CA LEU A 787 -93.01 50.49 24.14
C LEU A 787 -91.59 50.68 23.57
N ALA A 788 -90.62 51.08 24.39
CA ALA A 788 -89.21 51.15 23.98
C ALA A 788 -88.70 49.75 23.63
N ARG A 789 -88.95 48.75 24.49
CA ARG A 789 -88.63 47.34 24.26
C ARG A 789 -89.33 46.81 23.02
N TRP A 790 -90.63 47.06 22.85
CA TRP A 790 -91.37 46.66 21.66
C TRP A 790 -90.85 47.36 20.39
N SER A 791 -90.50 48.65 20.46
CA SER A 791 -89.92 49.38 19.31
C SER A 791 -88.51 48.91 18.95
N VAL A 792 -87.72 48.48 19.94
CA VAL A 792 -86.40 47.88 19.74
C VAL A 792 -86.57 46.49 19.15
N GLN A 793 -87.49 45.69 19.68
CA GLN A 793 -87.81 44.37 19.14
C GLN A 793 -88.31 44.47 17.69
N GLN A 794 -89.27 45.35 17.38
CA GLN A 794 -89.80 45.52 16.03
C GLN A 794 -88.74 46.05 15.05
N ARG A 795 -87.87 46.98 15.49
CA ARG A 795 -86.75 47.45 14.66
C ARG A 795 -85.71 46.37 14.48
N LEU A 796 -85.42 45.57 15.50
CA LEU A 796 -84.50 44.45 15.42
C LEU A 796 -85.05 43.42 14.44
N GLU A 797 -86.30 42.98 14.58
CA GLU A 797 -86.93 42.04 13.64
C GLU A 797 -86.92 42.56 12.19
N HIS A 798 -87.17 43.85 11.96
CA HIS A 798 -87.20 44.40 10.59
C HIS A 798 -85.79 44.66 10.01
N GLN A 799 -84.92 45.34 10.75
CA GLN A 799 -83.57 45.70 10.31
C GLN A 799 -82.63 44.50 10.31
N LEU A 800 -82.69 43.63 11.32
CA LEU A 800 -81.95 42.36 11.32
C LEU A 800 -82.45 41.46 10.21
N GLY A 801 -83.77 41.34 10.00
CA GLY A 801 -84.33 40.57 8.90
C GLY A 801 -83.84 41.06 7.53
N GLU A 802 -83.85 42.37 7.28
CA GLU A 802 -83.40 42.96 6.01
C GLU A 802 -81.88 42.83 5.80
N THR A 803 -81.09 43.07 6.85
CA THR A 803 -79.62 42.92 6.79
C THR A 803 -79.21 41.47 6.58
N VAL A 804 -79.79 40.52 7.34
CA VAL A 804 -79.51 39.09 7.17
C VAL A 804 -79.91 38.61 5.78
N THR A 805 -81.08 39.00 5.26
CA THR A 805 -81.52 38.61 3.92
C THR A 805 -80.58 39.13 2.84
N SER A 806 -80.12 40.38 2.97
CA SER A 806 -79.20 40.99 2.01
C SER A 806 -77.80 40.37 2.08
N LEU A 807 -77.32 40.06 3.28
CA LEU A 807 -76.03 39.38 3.49
C LEU A 807 -76.06 37.93 3.00
N VAL A 808 -77.18 37.22 3.13
CA VAL A 808 -77.35 35.89 2.53
C VAL A 808 -77.22 35.99 1.02
N LEU A 809 -77.87 36.97 0.38
CA LEU A 809 -77.76 37.19 -1.07
C LEU A 809 -76.31 37.52 -1.49
N ASP A 810 -75.59 38.30 -0.70
CA ASP A 810 -74.17 38.57 -0.94
C ASP A 810 -73.32 37.29 -0.87
N LEU A 811 -73.52 36.47 0.17
CA LEU A 811 -72.82 35.20 0.34
C LEU A 811 -73.17 34.21 -0.79
N GLU A 812 -74.41 34.22 -1.29
CA GLU A 812 -74.81 33.43 -2.45
C GLU A 812 -74.11 33.90 -3.73
N ASN A 813 -74.02 35.21 -3.97
CA ASN A 813 -73.28 35.76 -5.10
C ASN A 813 -71.78 35.42 -5.04
N LEU A 814 -71.19 35.47 -3.83
CA LEU A 814 -69.80 35.03 -3.60
C LEU A 814 -69.62 33.54 -3.89
N LEU A 815 -70.56 32.70 -3.44
CA LEU A 815 -70.56 31.27 -3.72
C LEU A 815 -70.72 30.96 -5.21
N GLU A 816 -71.54 31.70 -5.94
CA GLU A 816 -71.67 31.53 -7.40
C GLU A 816 -70.37 31.83 -8.14
N ASP A 817 -69.70 32.94 -7.79
CA ASP A 817 -68.39 33.29 -8.36
C ASP A 817 -67.33 32.25 -7.99
N TYR A 818 -67.41 31.72 -6.77
CA TYR A 818 -66.54 30.65 -6.28
C TYR A 818 -66.76 29.33 -7.04
N ASP A 819 -68.00 28.90 -7.24
CA ASP A 819 -68.30 27.69 -8.02
C ASP A 819 -67.85 27.83 -9.49
N ARG A 820 -68.04 29.01 -10.07
CA ARG A 820 -67.50 29.33 -11.41
C ARG A 820 -65.98 29.22 -11.41
N SER A 821 -65.30 29.71 -10.37
CA SER A 821 -63.85 29.60 -10.26
C SER A 821 -63.37 28.14 -10.17
N ILE A 822 -64.09 27.26 -9.45
CA ILE A 822 -63.79 25.83 -9.39
C ILE A 822 -63.87 25.18 -10.78
N THR A 823 -64.93 25.49 -11.55
CA THR A 823 -65.07 24.93 -12.90
C THR A 823 -63.93 25.36 -13.84
N MET A 824 -63.45 26.59 -13.68
CA MET A 824 -62.34 27.14 -14.46
C MET A 824 -60.99 26.60 -14.01
N LEU A 825 -60.77 26.41 -12.71
CA LEU A 825 -59.56 25.75 -12.18
C LEU A 825 -59.42 24.32 -12.68
N ARG A 826 -60.53 23.57 -12.75
CA ARG A 826 -60.51 22.23 -13.33
C ARG A 826 -60.08 22.25 -14.81
N ARG A 827 -60.48 23.29 -15.55
CA ARG A 827 -60.04 23.48 -16.94
C ARG A 827 -58.55 23.81 -17.00
N ILE A 828 -58.08 24.77 -16.20
CA ILE A 828 -56.66 25.16 -16.12
C ILE A 828 -55.79 23.97 -15.72
N ARG A 829 -56.23 23.15 -14.77
CA ARG A 829 -55.56 21.92 -14.38
C ARG A 829 -55.38 20.96 -15.56
N ASN A 830 -56.42 20.74 -16.35
CA ASN A 830 -56.33 19.90 -17.54
C ASN A 830 -55.33 20.49 -18.56
N VAL A 831 -55.25 21.81 -18.69
CA VAL A 831 -54.29 22.50 -19.57
C VAL A 831 -52.86 22.33 -19.06
N LEU A 832 -52.62 22.49 -17.76
CA LEU A 832 -51.31 22.27 -17.14
C LEU A 832 -50.84 20.81 -17.31
N GLU A 833 -51.72 19.83 -17.08
CA GLU A 833 -51.42 18.42 -17.31
C GLU A 833 -51.15 18.10 -18.80
N GLN A 834 -51.71 18.89 -19.72
CA GLN A 834 -51.39 18.80 -21.15
C GLN A 834 -50.05 19.45 -21.48
N LEU A 835 -49.72 20.59 -20.87
CA LEU A 835 -48.43 21.27 -21.04
C LEU A 835 -47.25 20.44 -20.50
N GLU A 836 -47.43 19.74 -19.37
CA GLU A 836 -46.43 18.80 -18.85
C GLU A 836 -46.11 17.70 -19.87
N LYS A 837 -47.13 17.16 -20.54
CA LYS A 837 -46.96 16.16 -21.61
C LYS A 837 -46.28 16.72 -22.86
N LEU A 838 -46.35 18.03 -23.08
CA LEU A 838 -45.72 18.72 -24.20
C LEU A 838 -44.28 19.17 -23.87
N GLY A 839 -43.77 18.86 -22.67
CA GLY A 839 -42.38 19.15 -22.29
C GLY A 839 -42.16 20.49 -21.59
N ALA A 840 -43.23 21.14 -21.08
CA ALA A 840 -43.07 22.32 -20.23
C ALA A 840 -42.34 21.97 -18.92
N PRO A 841 -41.62 22.92 -18.29
CA PRO A 841 -40.84 22.66 -17.08
C PRO A 841 -41.69 22.03 -15.96
N SER A 842 -41.41 20.75 -15.64
CA SER A 842 -42.22 19.95 -14.71
C SER A 842 -42.30 20.57 -13.32
N GLN A 843 -41.22 21.20 -12.83
CA GLN A 843 -41.20 21.89 -11.55
C GLN A 843 -42.18 23.08 -11.51
N GLN A 844 -42.21 23.90 -12.57
CA GLN A 844 -43.14 25.04 -12.66
C GLN A 844 -44.58 24.54 -12.81
N VAL A 845 -44.81 23.53 -13.65
CA VAL A 845 -46.15 22.96 -13.83
C VAL A 845 -46.67 22.31 -12.55
N GLN A 846 -45.85 21.56 -11.82
CA GLN A 846 -46.23 20.93 -10.55
C GLN A 846 -46.51 21.96 -9.45
N ALA A 847 -45.74 23.06 -9.41
CA ALA A 847 -46.02 24.18 -8.51
C ALA A 847 -47.41 24.79 -8.80
N LEU A 848 -47.74 25.05 -10.06
CA LEU A 848 -49.06 25.56 -10.45
C LEU A 848 -50.19 24.54 -10.19
N LEU A 849 -49.96 23.26 -10.45
CA LEU A 849 -50.92 22.18 -10.20
C LEU A 849 -51.27 22.08 -8.71
N SER A 850 -50.29 22.24 -7.81
CA SER A 850 -50.52 22.22 -6.37
C SER A 850 -51.49 23.32 -5.91
N ASN A 851 -51.46 24.46 -6.60
CA ASN A 851 -52.29 25.63 -6.32
C ASN A 851 -53.69 25.57 -6.95
N THR A 852 -53.99 24.60 -7.83
CA THR A 852 -55.32 24.42 -8.46
C THR A 852 -56.43 23.98 -7.49
N ARG A 853 -56.10 23.73 -6.22
CA ARG A 853 -57.09 23.46 -5.15
C ARG A 853 -57.55 24.74 -4.46
N ARG A 854 -56.98 25.90 -4.81
CA ARG A 854 -57.30 27.19 -4.22
C ARG A 854 -58.07 28.06 -5.21
N PRO A 855 -59.42 28.08 -5.19
CA PRO A 855 -60.24 28.98 -6.01
C PRO A 855 -59.75 30.42 -5.96
N GLU A 856 -59.34 30.94 -4.80
CA GLU A 856 -58.86 32.32 -4.66
C GLU A 856 -57.58 32.68 -5.44
N SER A 857 -56.81 31.69 -5.94
CA SER A 857 -55.59 31.91 -6.73
C SER A 857 -55.83 31.88 -8.24
N LEU A 858 -57.05 31.63 -8.69
CA LEU A 858 -57.40 31.51 -10.11
C LEU A 858 -56.90 32.68 -10.98
N PRO A 859 -57.01 33.97 -10.58
CA PRO A 859 -56.45 35.07 -11.37
C PRO A 859 -54.94 34.99 -11.61
N VAL A 860 -54.18 34.47 -10.63
CA VAL A 860 -52.72 34.34 -10.73
C VAL A 860 -52.38 33.11 -11.58
N LEU A 861 -53.04 31.98 -11.30
CA LEU A 861 -52.91 30.75 -12.08
C LEU A 861 -53.24 30.99 -13.56
N ALA A 862 -54.28 31.74 -13.88
CA ALA A 862 -54.64 32.07 -15.26
C ALA A 862 -53.56 32.89 -15.97
N ARG A 863 -52.91 33.85 -15.28
CA ARG A 863 -51.81 34.66 -15.84
C ARG A 863 -50.55 33.83 -16.09
N GLU A 864 -50.18 32.99 -15.13
CA GLU A 864 -48.96 32.18 -15.22
C GLU A 864 -49.12 31.02 -16.20
N THR A 865 -50.29 30.36 -16.23
CA THR A 865 -50.60 29.36 -17.25
C THR A 865 -50.60 29.98 -18.65
N HIS A 866 -51.13 31.18 -18.82
CA HIS A 866 -51.04 31.92 -20.08
C HIS A 866 -49.58 32.22 -20.46
N ALA A 867 -48.74 32.66 -19.52
CA ALA A 867 -47.32 32.92 -19.77
C ALA A 867 -46.54 31.65 -20.17
N LEU A 868 -46.85 30.50 -19.52
CA LEU A 868 -46.26 29.21 -19.88
C LEU A 868 -46.68 28.73 -21.27
N ILE A 869 -47.97 28.88 -21.63
CA ILE A 869 -48.45 28.56 -22.98
C ILE A 869 -47.75 29.44 -24.01
N GLN A 870 -47.61 30.75 -23.73
CA GLN A 870 -46.92 31.68 -24.63
C GLN A 870 -45.46 31.29 -24.84
N LYS A 871 -44.73 30.98 -23.76
CA LYS A 871 -43.33 30.54 -23.85
C LYS A 871 -43.18 29.24 -24.64
N ALA A 872 -44.04 28.26 -24.37
CA ALA A 872 -44.05 27.00 -25.11
C ALA A 872 -44.37 27.21 -26.60
N LEU A 873 -45.28 28.14 -26.93
CA LEU A 873 -45.57 28.51 -28.30
C LEU A 873 -44.36 29.16 -28.98
N ASP A 874 -43.70 30.11 -28.31
CA ASP A 874 -42.51 30.81 -28.81
C ASP A 874 -41.35 29.82 -29.05
N ASP A 875 -41.14 28.86 -28.14
CA ASP A 875 -40.14 27.80 -28.27
C ASP A 875 -40.46 26.87 -29.46
N ILE A 876 -41.73 26.49 -29.63
CA ILE A 876 -42.16 25.65 -30.76
C ILE A 876 -42.02 26.41 -32.09
N HIS A 877 -42.32 27.71 -32.12
CA HIS A 877 -42.12 28.53 -33.32
C HIS A 877 -40.63 28.67 -33.68
N LEU A 878 -39.76 28.86 -32.68
CA LEU A 878 -38.32 28.90 -32.89
C LEU A 878 -37.77 27.55 -33.38
N GLU A 879 -38.28 26.44 -32.85
CA GLU A 879 -37.90 25.09 -33.30
C GLU A 879 -38.46 24.75 -34.70
N ALA A 880 -39.66 25.23 -35.03
CA ALA A 880 -40.27 25.05 -36.35
C ALA A 880 -39.50 25.79 -37.45
N ASP A 881 -38.96 26.99 -37.17
CA ASP A 881 -38.12 27.76 -38.09
C ASP A 881 -36.76 27.07 -38.38
N MET A 882 -36.29 26.22 -37.46
CA MET A 882 -35.02 25.49 -37.59
C MET A 882 -35.12 24.14 -38.31
N ARG A 883 -36.33 23.60 -38.51
CA ARG A 883 -36.54 22.22 -39.00
C ARG A 883 -37.11 22.14 -40.42
N ASP A 884 -36.90 20.99 -41.08
CA ASP A 884 -37.35 20.71 -42.45
C ASP A 884 -38.87 20.48 -42.53
N ALA A 885 -39.49 20.85 -43.66
CA ALA A 885 -40.92 21.14 -43.81
C ALA A 885 -41.89 20.02 -43.34
N GLY A 886 -41.47 18.75 -43.37
CA GLY A 886 -42.29 17.61 -42.95
C GLY A 886 -42.42 17.44 -41.42
N SER A 887 -41.49 18.00 -40.64
CA SER A 887 -41.53 17.95 -39.17
C SER A 887 -42.30 19.15 -38.59
N ALA A 888 -42.30 20.28 -39.28
CA ALA A 888 -43.12 21.46 -38.96
C ALA A 888 -44.63 21.14 -38.99
N VAL A 889 -45.08 20.26 -39.90
CA VAL A 889 -46.50 19.85 -40.00
C VAL A 889 -47.00 19.10 -38.75
N LYS A 890 -46.13 18.38 -38.03
CA LYS A 890 -46.51 17.74 -36.76
C LYS A 890 -46.59 18.74 -35.60
N LEU A 891 -45.80 19.81 -35.67
CA LEU A 891 -45.82 20.90 -34.69
C LEU A 891 -47.03 21.83 -34.90
N GLU A 892 -47.54 21.95 -36.13
CA GLU A 892 -48.75 22.74 -36.46
C GLU A 892 -50.00 22.25 -35.71
N GLY A 893 -50.15 20.94 -35.50
CA GLY A 893 -51.25 20.37 -34.73
C GLY A 893 -51.16 20.69 -33.23
N THR A 894 -49.95 20.83 -32.70
CA THR A 894 -49.73 21.23 -31.29
C THR A 894 -49.82 22.74 -31.10
N THR A 895 -49.36 23.55 -32.05
CA THR A 895 -49.49 25.02 -31.97
C THR A 895 -50.95 25.44 -32.03
N THR A 896 -51.74 24.88 -32.95
CA THR A 896 -53.19 25.19 -33.04
C THR A 896 -53.95 24.83 -31.77
N ALA A 897 -53.61 23.71 -31.11
CA ALA A 897 -54.19 23.35 -29.82
C ALA A 897 -53.79 24.33 -28.70
N LEU A 898 -52.52 24.76 -28.66
CA LEU A 898 -52.03 25.74 -27.68
C LEU A 898 -52.64 27.13 -27.90
N GLU A 899 -52.78 27.58 -29.15
CA GLU A 899 -53.47 28.83 -29.51
C GLU A 899 -54.96 28.79 -29.13
N GLU A 900 -55.63 27.65 -29.35
CA GLU A 900 -57.02 27.48 -28.92
C GLU A 900 -57.14 27.57 -27.39
N LEU A 901 -56.23 26.95 -26.63
CA LEU A 901 -56.20 27.06 -25.18
C LEU A 901 -55.90 28.48 -24.70
N LEU A 902 -55.00 29.19 -25.38
CA LEU A 902 -54.67 30.58 -25.10
C LEU A 902 -55.87 31.50 -25.33
N THR A 903 -56.59 31.35 -26.44
CA THR A 903 -57.80 32.13 -26.74
C THR A 903 -58.94 31.84 -25.75
N GLN A 904 -59.08 30.58 -25.28
CA GLN A 904 -60.04 30.22 -24.24
C GLN A 904 -59.70 30.85 -22.88
N LEU A 905 -58.42 30.93 -22.53
CA LEU A 905 -57.94 31.64 -21.33
C LEU A 905 -58.14 33.15 -21.46
N ASP A 906 -57.86 33.75 -22.61
CA ASP A 906 -58.10 35.18 -22.84
C ASP A 906 -59.60 35.53 -22.79
N ALA A 907 -60.48 34.67 -23.34
CA ALA A 907 -61.93 34.85 -23.29
C ALA A 907 -62.50 34.78 -21.86
N SER A 908 -61.77 34.18 -20.92
CA SER A 908 -62.18 34.10 -19.52
C SER A 908 -62.06 35.41 -18.74
N GLY A 909 -61.31 36.39 -19.27
CA GLY A 909 -61.14 37.71 -18.65
C GLY A 909 -60.25 37.75 -17.40
N PHE A 910 -59.58 36.64 -17.03
CA PHE A 910 -58.70 36.58 -15.85
C PHE A 910 -57.23 36.94 -16.12
N VAL A 911 -56.82 37.02 -17.39
CA VAL A 911 -55.42 37.23 -17.79
C VAL A 911 -55.03 38.71 -17.84
N LYS A 912 -55.95 39.60 -18.25
CA LYS A 912 -55.67 41.02 -18.51
C LYS A 912 -56.47 41.95 -17.61
N GLY A 913 -55.78 42.73 -16.77
CA GLY A 913 -56.37 43.76 -15.90
C GLY A 913 -56.87 43.23 -14.55
N GLU A 914 -57.57 44.08 -13.80
CA GLU A 914 -58.17 43.70 -12.52
C GLU A 914 -59.42 42.84 -12.72
N VAL A 915 -59.43 41.67 -12.09
CA VAL A 915 -60.55 40.72 -12.16
C VAL A 915 -61.75 41.28 -11.38
N ARG A 916 -62.91 41.31 -12.05
CA ARG A 916 -64.18 41.81 -11.49
C ARG A 916 -65.05 40.64 -11.03
N GLY A 917 -65.72 40.82 -9.90
CA GLY A 917 -66.65 39.83 -9.33
C GLY A 917 -66.79 40.06 -7.82
N ALA A 918 -67.91 39.64 -7.23
CA ALA A 918 -68.16 39.85 -5.80
C ALA A 918 -67.04 39.21 -4.96
N LEU A 919 -66.56 38.04 -5.39
CA LEU A 919 -65.49 37.28 -4.73
C LEU A 919 -64.17 38.04 -4.71
N TRP A 920 -63.82 38.65 -5.84
CA TRP A 920 -62.56 39.36 -6.02
C TRP A 920 -62.57 40.75 -5.40
N ASP A 921 -63.71 41.43 -5.47
CA ASP A 921 -63.94 42.67 -4.74
C ASP A 921 -63.80 42.43 -3.23
N PHE A 922 -64.42 41.36 -2.70
CA PHE A 922 -64.28 40.98 -1.30
C PHE A 922 -62.83 40.61 -0.93
N LYS A 923 -62.11 39.87 -1.78
CA LYS A 923 -60.68 39.56 -1.56
C LYS A 923 -59.82 40.82 -1.43
N ARG A 924 -60.12 41.87 -2.20
CA ARG A 924 -59.34 43.12 -2.22
C ARG A 924 -59.68 44.05 -1.07
N GLU A 925 -60.96 44.20 -0.78
CA GLU A 925 -61.48 45.23 0.14
C GLU A 925 -61.84 44.68 1.52
N GLY A 926 -62.11 43.37 1.64
CA GLY A 926 -62.57 42.72 2.87
C GLY A 926 -64.00 43.10 3.29
N ILE A 927 -64.76 43.74 2.38
CA ILE A 927 -66.08 44.33 2.63
C ILE A 927 -67.10 43.64 1.74
N LEU A 928 -68.26 43.28 2.31
CA LEU A 928 -69.36 42.67 1.57
C LEU A 928 -70.12 43.74 0.75
N PRO A 929 -70.71 43.38 -0.41
CA PRO A 929 -71.45 44.33 -1.26
C PRO A 929 -72.51 45.15 -0.52
N PHE A 930 -73.32 44.51 0.33
CA PHE A 930 -74.32 45.17 1.17
C PHE A 930 -73.68 46.21 2.10
N GLU A 931 -72.57 45.87 2.74
CA GLU A 931 -71.84 46.79 3.63
C GLU A 931 -71.25 47.98 2.85
N ARG A 932 -70.77 47.73 1.63
CA ARG A 932 -70.23 48.77 0.73
C ARG A 932 -71.30 49.77 0.31
N ASP A 933 -72.50 49.28 0.00
CA ASP A 933 -73.55 50.07 -0.66
C ASP A 933 -74.54 50.70 0.34
N THR A 934 -74.78 50.08 1.50
CA THR A 934 -75.84 50.50 2.44
C THR A 934 -75.33 51.08 3.76
N VAL A 935 -74.15 50.66 4.25
CA VAL A 935 -73.62 51.10 5.55
C VAL A 935 -72.73 52.34 5.37
N PRO A 936 -73.00 53.47 6.04
CA PRO A 936 -72.14 54.66 6.00
C PRO A 936 -70.73 54.37 6.52
N VAL A 937 -69.70 54.96 5.91
CA VAL A 937 -68.27 54.68 6.20
C VAL A 937 -67.90 54.82 7.68
N GLY A 938 -68.57 55.69 8.44
CA GLY A 938 -68.30 55.90 9.87
C GLY A 938 -68.88 54.82 10.80
N ASP A 939 -69.89 54.08 10.35
CA ASP A 939 -70.58 53.04 11.13
C ASP A 939 -70.15 51.61 10.74
N ARG A 940 -69.22 51.50 9.77
CA ARG A 940 -68.66 50.20 9.36
C ARG A 940 -67.76 49.64 10.45
N ALA A 941 -67.84 48.33 10.67
CA ALA A 941 -66.86 47.64 11.50
C ALA A 941 -65.47 47.79 10.86
N PRO A 942 -64.40 48.06 11.62
CA PRO A 942 -63.06 48.12 11.05
C PRO A 942 -62.70 46.78 10.39
N VAL A 943 -62.04 46.83 9.24
CA VAL A 943 -61.48 45.64 8.60
C VAL A 943 -60.08 45.45 9.17
N ASP A 944 -59.79 44.29 9.74
CA ASP A 944 -58.46 44.01 10.28
C ASP A 944 -57.44 43.88 9.14
N ASP A 945 -56.45 44.77 9.10
CA ASP A 945 -55.40 44.79 8.06
C ASP A 945 -54.65 43.46 7.95
N ILE A 946 -54.41 42.79 9.10
CA ILE A 946 -53.78 41.47 9.17
C ILE A 946 -54.63 40.41 8.44
N THR A 947 -55.96 40.54 8.51
CA THR A 947 -56.86 39.60 7.84
C THR A 947 -56.97 39.88 6.36
N LEU A 948 -56.84 41.15 5.95
CA LEU A 948 -56.73 41.55 4.56
C LEU A 948 -55.44 41.03 3.93
N GLU A 949 -54.32 41.09 4.65
CA GLU A 949 -53.03 40.52 4.21
C GLU A 949 -53.10 38.99 4.07
N LYS A 950 -53.75 38.30 5.02
CA LYS A 950 -53.98 36.85 4.94
C LYS A 950 -54.87 36.45 3.76
N MET A 951 -55.89 37.25 3.42
CA MET A 951 -56.75 37.04 2.25
C MET A 951 -56.02 37.35 0.93
N LYS A 952 -55.07 38.30 0.97
CA LYS A 952 -54.24 38.67 -0.18
C LYS A 952 -53.11 37.70 -0.46
N GLY A 953 -52.71 36.86 0.48
CA GLY A 953 -51.58 35.94 0.36
C GLY A 953 -51.61 35.11 -0.92
N GLU A 954 -51.05 35.66 -1.99
CA GLU A 954 -50.71 34.96 -3.22
C GLU A 954 -49.49 34.12 -2.86
N LEU A 955 -49.74 32.89 -2.37
CA LEU A 955 -48.69 31.87 -2.16
C LEU A 955 -48.24 31.26 -3.49
N ILE A 956 -47.86 32.15 -4.39
CA ILE A 956 -46.85 31.84 -5.37
C ILE A 956 -45.65 32.58 -4.82
N ASP A 957 -44.59 31.86 -4.47
CA ASP A 957 -43.30 32.50 -4.26
C ASP A 957 -43.01 33.27 -5.57
N GLU A 958 -43.28 34.58 -5.60
CA GLU A 958 -42.91 35.45 -6.71
C GLU A 958 -41.40 35.30 -6.99
N GLU A 959 -40.63 34.89 -5.97
CA GLU A 959 -39.21 34.58 -6.07
C GLU A 959 -38.87 33.26 -6.78
N THR A 960 -39.78 32.27 -6.86
CA THR A 960 -39.55 31.04 -7.64
C THR A 960 -40.14 31.09 -9.06
N ALA A 961 -41.15 31.93 -9.31
CA ALA A 961 -41.75 32.12 -10.63
C ALA A 961 -41.05 33.19 -11.48
N VAL A 962 -40.37 34.18 -10.88
CA VAL A 962 -39.65 35.24 -11.62
C VAL A 962 -38.15 34.89 -11.76
N THR A 963 -37.86 33.86 -12.54
CA THR A 963 -36.55 33.74 -13.24
C THR A 963 -36.73 34.04 -14.72
N VAL A 964 -37.39 35.16 -15.02
CA VAL A 964 -37.24 35.81 -16.32
C VAL A 964 -36.79 37.22 -16.03
N LYS A 965 -35.47 37.44 -16.09
CA LYS A 965 -34.96 38.78 -16.35
C LYS A 965 -35.51 39.17 -17.72
N VAL A 966 -36.57 39.96 -17.74
CA VAL A 966 -36.90 40.76 -18.91
C VAL A 966 -35.78 41.78 -19.01
N SER A 967 -34.79 41.48 -19.82
CA SER A 967 -33.81 42.47 -20.27
C SER A 967 -34.56 43.47 -21.14
N GLU A 968 -34.91 44.62 -20.55
CA GLU A 968 -35.14 45.82 -21.35
C GLU A 968 -33.84 46.10 -22.12
N ILE A 969 -33.90 45.96 -23.45
CA ILE A 969 -32.80 46.27 -24.34
C ILE A 969 -32.58 47.78 -24.27
N THR A 970 -31.62 48.22 -23.47
CA THR A 970 -31.04 49.56 -23.56
C THR A 970 -29.78 49.48 -24.43
N GLU A 971 -29.79 50.23 -25.54
CA GLU A 971 -28.73 50.30 -26.54
C GLU A 971 -27.49 51.05 -26.00
N GLU A 972 -26.74 50.46 -25.07
CA GLU A 972 -25.41 50.97 -24.70
C GLU A 972 -24.39 49.82 -24.68
N TRP A 973 -23.34 49.95 -25.51
CA TRP A 973 -22.28 48.96 -25.64
C TRP A 973 -21.37 49.00 -24.41
N GLU A 974 -21.42 47.97 -23.56
CA GLU A 974 -20.40 47.72 -22.53
C GLU A 974 -19.30 46.78 -23.02
N ALA A 975 -18.05 47.09 -22.63
CA ALA A 975 -16.87 46.34 -23.05
C ALA A 975 -16.73 45.01 -22.29
N LEU A 976 -16.64 43.90 -23.03
CA LEU A 976 -16.43 42.55 -22.50
C LEU A 976 -15.21 42.46 -21.57
N SER A 977 -15.42 41.98 -20.35
CA SER A 977 -14.34 41.47 -19.49
C SER A 977 -13.83 40.13 -20.00
N THR A 978 -12.53 39.87 -19.77
CA THR A 978 -11.81 38.67 -20.23
C THR A 978 -12.52 37.36 -19.86
N PRO A 979 -12.51 36.33 -20.74
CA PRO A 979 -13.23 35.08 -20.50
C PRO A 979 -12.70 34.41 -19.24
N LYS A 980 -13.58 34.14 -18.28
CA LYS A 980 -13.34 33.07 -17.30
C LYS A 980 -13.74 31.78 -18.00
N GLU A 981 -12.89 30.76 -17.93
CA GLU A 981 -13.24 29.42 -18.37
C GLU A 981 -14.49 28.96 -17.60
N GLU A 982 -15.61 28.97 -18.31
CA GLU A 982 -16.84 28.34 -17.88
C GLU A 982 -16.59 26.83 -17.82
N LEU A 983 -16.79 26.26 -16.65
CA LEU A 983 -16.97 24.83 -16.49
C LEU A 983 -18.12 24.43 -17.42
N ILE A 984 -17.82 23.54 -18.36
CA ILE A 984 -18.84 22.88 -19.17
C ILE A 984 -19.75 22.13 -18.19
N GLU A 985 -20.97 22.63 -18.00
CA GLU A 985 -22.03 21.88 -17.35
C GLU A 985 -22.32 20.65 -18.21
N THR A 986 -21.76 19.53 -17.79
CA THR A 986 -22.21 18.21 -18.22
C THR A 986 -23.66 18.04 -17.80
N ILE A 987 -24.51 17.83 -18.80
CA ILE A 987 -25.90 17.40 -18.71
C ILE A 987 -25.99 16.25 -17.70
N ILE A 988 -26.69 16.49 -16.59
CA ILE A 988 -27.09 15.44 -15.64
C ILE A 988 -28.28 14.72 -16.28
N GLU A 989 -28.05 13.54 -16.83
CA GLU A 989 -29.13 12.58 -17.06
C GLU A 989 -29.58 12.05 -15.69
N GLU A 990 -30.87 12.17 -15.38
CA GLU A 990 -31.46 11.57 -14.19
C GLU A 990 -31.29 10.04 -14.24
N PRO A 991 -30.82 9.39 -13.16
CA PRO A 991 -30.72 7.95 -13.13
C PRO A 991 -32.13 7.36 -13.05
N ALA A 992 -32.58 6.77 -14.15
CA ALA A 992 -33.63 5.77 -14.11
C ALA A 992 -33.21 4.68 -13.11
N THR A 993 -34.10 4.35 -12.18
CA THR A 993 -33.93 3.28 -11.21
C THR A 993 -33.91 1.92 -11.92
N PHE A 994 -32.74 1.56 -12.44
CA PHE A 994 -32.47 0.21 -12.91
C PHE A 994 -31.96 -0.62 -11.73
N SER A 995 -32.58 -1.78 -11.53
CA SER A 995 -32.14 -2.78 -10.55
C SER A 995 -30.71 -3.20 -10.90
N HIS A 996 -29.78 -3.12 -9.95
CA HIS A 996 -28.38 -3.57 -10.13
C HIS A 996 -28.26 -5.04 -10.54
N ASP A 997 -29.31 -5.85 -10.35
CA ASP A 997 -29.37 -7.22 -10.85
C ASP A 997 -29.51 -7.31 -12.38
N ASP A 998 -30.16 -6.34 -13.02
CA ASP A 998 -30.32 -6.29 -14.49
C ASP A 998 -29.04 -5.79 -15.18
N GLU A 999 -28.28 -4.91 -14.53
CA GLU A 999 -26.95 -4.49 -14.99
C GLU A 999 -25.93 -5.62 -14.88
N ARG A 1000 -25.97 -6.40 -13.78
CA ARG A 1000 -25.16 -7.62 -13.66
C ARG A 1000 -25.54 -8.65 -14.71
N ALA A 1001 -26.83 -8.87 -14.95
CA ALA A 1001 -27.28 -9.80 -15.98
C ALA A 1001 -26.84 -9.36 -17.40
N ASN A 1002 -26.93 -8.07 -17.72
CA ASN A 1002 -26.45 -7.53 -18.99
C ASN A 1002 -24.93 -7.59 -19.12
N LEU A 1003 -24.19 -7.32 -18.04
CA LEU A 1003 -22.73 -7.44 -18.02
C LEU A 1003 -22.28 -8.90 -18.12
N GLU A 1004 -22.99 -9.84 -17.49
CA GLU A 1004 -22.77 -11.28 -17.65
C GLU A 1004 -23.12 -11.74 -19.07
N GLU A 1005 -24.17 -11.21 -19.69
CA GLU A 1005 -24.54 -11.50 -21.08
C GLU A 1005 -23.54 -10.89 -22.08
N GLU A 1006 -23.02 -9.69 -21.81
CA GLU A 1006 -21.95 -9.06 -22.59
C GLU A 1006 -20.60 -9.75 -22.40
N LEU A 1007 -20.28 -10.19 -21.18
CA LEU A 1007 -19.10 -11.01 -20.90
C LEU A 1007 -19.23 -12.38 -21.57
N ALA A 1008 -20.41 -13.02 -21.54
CA ALA A 1008 -20.65 -14.26 -22.28
C ALA A 1008 -20.57 -14.04 -23.80
N ARG A 1009 -20.98 -12.88 -24.31
CA ARG A 1009 -20.79 -12.48 -25.71
C ARG A 1009 -19.32 -12.24 -26.04
N LEU A 1010 -18.56 -11.62 -25.15
CA LEU A 1010 -17.13 -11.37 -25.30
C LEU A 1010 -16.33 -12.66 -25.21
N ASP A 1011 -16.68 -13.58 -24.30
CA ASP A 1011 -16.14 -14.93 -24.20
C ASP A 1011 -16.50 -15.76 -25.43
N ALA A 1012 -17.72 -15.68 -25.96
CA ALA A 1012 -18.09 -16.31 -27.22
C ALA A 1012 -17.33 -15.71 -28.42
N LYS A 1013 -16.95 -14.43 -28.35
CA LYS A 1013 -16.16 -13.72 -29.36
C LYS A 1013 -14.66 -14.03 -29.23
N TRP A 1014 -14.17 -14.32 -28.02
CA TRP A 1014 -12.82 -14.80 -27.71
C TRP A 1014 -12.65 -16.28 -28.03
N ALA A 1015 -13.65 -17.13 -27.76
CA ALA A 1015 -13.68 -18.54 -28.18
C ALA A 1015 -13.71 -18.71 -29.72
N ARG A 1016 -14.13 -17.67 -30.46
CA ARG A 1016 -14.02 -17.61 -31.93
C ARG A 1016 -12.68 -17.05 -32.43
N ARG A 1017 -11.82 -16.57 -31.52
CA ARG A 1017 -10.40 -16.27 -31.75
C ARG A 1017 -9.55 -17.32 -31.01
N THR A 1018 -9.77 -18.60 -31.32
CA THR A 1018 -8.73 -19.60 -31.10
C THR A 1018 -7.59 -19.33 -32.07
N ASP A 1019 -6.37 -19.29 -31.55
CA ASP A 1019 -5.13 -19.32 -32.32
C ASP A 1019 -5.19 -20.39 -33.42
N PRO A 1020 -4.55 -20.15 -34.58
CA PRO A 1020 -4.48 -21.16 -35.62
C PRO A 1020 -3.82 -22.41 -35.06
N ILE A 1021 -4.52 -23.54 -35.19
CA ILE A 1021 -3.99 -24.88 -35.00
C ILE A 1021 -2.71 -24.98 -35.83
N GLU A 1022 -1.59 -25.38 -35.21
CA GLU A 1022 -0.37 -25.78 -35.89
C GLU A 1022 -0.68 -26.94 -36.85
N VAL A 1023 -0.94 -26.59 -38.10
CA VAL A 1023 -0.91 -27.52 -39.23
C VAL A 1023 0.45 -27.36 -39.88
N GLY A 1024 1.20 -28.45 -39.92
CA GLY A 1024 2.62 -28.48 -40.22
C GLY A 1024 3.04 -27.76 -41.50
N THR A 1025 4.22 -27.15 -41.40
CA THR A 1025 5.21 -26.92 -42.47
C THR A 1025 4.66 -27.00 -43.89
N VAL A 1026 4.16 -25.86 -44.39
CA VAL A 1026 4.13 -25.61 -45.83
C VAL A 1026 5.34 -24.75 -46.14
N THR A 1027 6.35 -25.40 -46.72
CA THR A 1027 7.53 -24.79 -47.32
C THR A 1027 7.11 -23.77 -48.36
N ASP A 1028 7.58 -22.54 -48.22
CA ASP A 1028 7.28 -21.44 -49.13
C ASP A 1028 8.08 -21.65 -50.43
N SER A 1029 7.45 -22.31 -51.40
CA SER A 1029 8.02 -22.69 -52.72
C SER A 1029 8.61 -21.51 -53.50
N ALA A 1030 8.29 -20.27 -53.15
CA ALA A 1030 8.81 -19.07 -53.79
C ALA A 1030 10.17 -18.62 -53.24
N LEU A 1031 10.51 -19.00 -51.99
CA LEU A 1031 11.78 -18.66 -51.34
C LEU A 1031 12.91 -19.61 -51.75
N ASP A 1032 12.62 -20.92 -51.85
CA ASP A 1032 13.58 -21.93 -52.33
C ASP A 1032 13.94 -21.74 -53.82
N GLU A 1033 13.00 -21.27 -54.65
CA GLU A 1033 13.26 -20.93 -56.06
C GLU A 1033 14.15 -19.69 -56.20
N LEU A 1034 14.08 -18.75 -55.25
CA LEU A 1034 14.95 -17.58 -55.21
C LEU A 1034 16.35 -17.93 -54.72
N GLU A 1035 16.47 -18.81 -53.72
CA GLU A 1035 17.75 -19.30 -53.20
C GLU A 1035 18.51 -20.14 -54.24
N GLN A 1036 17.81 -21.02 -54.98
CA GLN A 1036 18.42 -21.76 -56.12
C GLN A 1036 18.80 -20.85 -57.29
N SER A 1037 18.13 -19.71 -57.47
CA SER A 1037 18.48 -18.74 -58.52
C SER A 1037 19.70 -17.88 -58.18
N LEU A 1038 20.03 -17.74 -56.88
CA LEU A 1038 21.17 -16.96 -56.40
C LEU A 1038 22.46 -17.78 -56.25
N ASP A 1039 22.37 -19.11 -56.13
CA ASP A 1039 23.52 -20.00 -55.93
C ASP A 1039 24.37 -20.25 -57.20
N GLY A 1040 24.06 -19.54 -58.30
CA GLY A 1040 24.73 -19.67 -59.60
C GLY A 1040 25.52 -18.44 -60.06
N ILE A 1041 25.69 -17.41 -59.23
CA ILE A 1041 26.46 -16.21 -59.58
C ILE A 1041 27.79 -16.23 -58.82
N ASP A 1042 28.84 -16.71 -59.48
CA ASP A 1042 30.23 -16.53 -59.04
C ASP A 1042 30.58 -15.04 -58.98
N LEU A 1043 30.93 -14.56 -57.78
CA LEU A 1043 31.73 -13.34 -57.56
C LEU A 1043 33.02 -13.69 -56.82
#